data_AF-K9VKM6-F1
#
_entry.id   AF-K9VKM6-F1
#
_cell.length_a   1.000
_cell.length_b   1.000
_cell.length_c   1.000
_cell.angle_alpha   90.00
_cell.angle_beta   90.00
_cell.angle_gamma   90.00
#
_symmetry.space_group_name_H-M   'P 1'
#
loop_
_entity.id
_entity.type
_entity.pdbx_description
1 polymer ?
#
loop_
_entity_poly.entity_id
_entity_poly.type
_entity_poly.pdbx_seq_one_letter_code
_entity_poly.pdbx_strand_id
1 'polypeptide(L)'
;MEALLLLIGFGGGALVCWLILNKRNSRNLVRMQGSQEAISNLAAQLDARTSELRQKVQKENQLNSELSQLQSRLETVTREQDFLKNQVSEMEAFLAGIAQDRSQIDSLIADLEFQLENAQQAESQLAEVAELKYQLEVAEQERSQLNAQFLEMQAELEAVDAERSQFHALLSEFESQLETATQSRLQVQYQLSEIQIKFDRSIEERQQLQSQMSGLQAQLQLVEAERSQFTSEFSELQAQLESAEQEREILNSQLQTARQQAKQPPLELLELQRQLEAANLEKMQLNSQLHEVQIQSEIVVLERERLLSELSELESQIHRKEGENSQLQSQLSELQAQLETANTERSHLDSQLSESQSQIETANQSQTQLQSQVSELENQLDSLRQTRSELEVQLETANTERSQLYSQLSEIQSQTETAHQNQNQLQSQISELEHQLESVRQSRSELEFQLTSEISQLQSQTETANQNQNQLQSQISELEAQLESVRQSRSELESQLTSQLSESQSQIETANQNQAQLQSQVSDLENQLNSLHQNRSELEVQLETANTERSQLYSQLSEFQSQIETANQNQAQLQYQVADLEQQLESVSQSRSELASQLSSQISQLQSQIETANQNQAQLQSQVSDLESQLESVRQSRSELASQLETANRERSHLYSQLSEFQGQIDTANQNQAQLQFQVSELEHQLETVYQERLQLTSQLSEAGDRQSEHFDSESRQIEASTSDTKVLKSQGFVVSQQGQGDYTTISEALKNAAPGTRIDVHPGVYRESLILDKSVEIIGSGEVDRIVVESINSNCIKMATDSALVRGLTLSATGKYYAVDIRKGELILEDCDITSADYSVVGICGPDANSTLRRSQIHDGVWNGIFISDNGKATVEDCSIFNNGSLGIGVGLGGKLIVRRCRINGNEGEAIAVYKDGIATVEDTDLTGNAGGAWRIADNGYLRGKGNQE
;
A
#
# COMPACT_ATOMS: atom_id res chain seq x y z
N MET A 1 14.54 -4.77 93.30
CA MET A 1 15.76 -5.35 93.91
C MET A 1 16.71 -4.19 94.18
N GLU A 2 16.79 -3.60 95.37
CA GLU A 2 16.73 -4.21 96.70
C GLU A 2 17.47 -5.55 96.76
N ALA A 3 18.71 -5.50 97.22
CA ALA A 3 19.11 -6.29 98.37
C ALA A 3 18.83 -5.38 99.59
N LEU A 4 17.80 -5.73 100.38
CA LEU A 4 17.95 -6.47 101.63
C LEU A 4 18.35 -5.54 102.81
N LEU A 5 17.40 -5.24 103.71
CA LEU A 5 17.18 -6.04 104.94
C LEU A 5 16.58 -5.26 106.13
N LEU A 6 15.76 -6.03 106.88
CA LEU A 6 15.55 -6.02 108.35
C LEU A 6 14.66 -4.90 108.94
N LEU A 7 13.40 -5.19 109.32
CA LEU A 7 12.89 -5.93 110.50
C LEU A 7 12.67 -5.06 111.77
N ILE A 8 11.39 -4.88 112.11
CA ILE A 8 10.72 -5.18 113.39
C ILE A 8 11.52 -4.97 114.70
N GLY A 9 10.91 -4.21 115.64
CA GLY A 9 10.60 -4.77 116.96
C GLY A 9 11.00 -3.98 118.20
N PHE A 10 10.00 -3.42 118.89
CA PHE A 10 10.02 -3.05 120.30
C PHE A 10 10.47 -4.21 121.21
N GLY A 11 11.43 -3.90 122.10
CA GLY A 11 11.52 -4.27 123.51
C GLY A 11 11.07 -5.66 123.99
N GLY A 12 12.04 -6.47 124.38
CA GLY A 12 11.87 -7.58 125.32
C GLY A 12 13.07 -7.65 126.27
N GLY A 13 12.80 -7.83 127.57
CA GLY A 13 13.69 -8.56 128.47
C GLY A 13 14.65 -7.73 129.32
N ALA A 14 14.12 -7.08 130.34
CA ALA A 14 14.86 -6.87 131.57
C ALA A 14 15.32 -8.23 132.13
N LEU A 15 16.60 -8.27 132.54
CA LEU A 15 17.17 -9.22 133.48
C LEU A 15 16.21 -9.44 134.67
N VAL A 16 15.76 -10.67 134.87
CA VAL A 16 15.35 -11.16 136.19
C VAL A 16 16.08 -12.49 136.45
N CYS A 17 17.26 -12.37 137.06
CA CYS A 17 17.64 -13.26 138.17
C CYS A 17 16.68 -12.91 139.32
N TRP A 18 15.71 -13.72 139.74
CA TRP A 18 15.77 -15.08 140.32
C TRP A 18 16.41 -15.13 141.72
N LEU A 19 15.53 -14.99 142.73
CA LEU A 19 15.43 -15.70 144.02
C LEU A 19 16.49 -15.58 145.15
N ILE A 20 15.99 -15.14 146.32
CA ILE A 20 16.21 -15.65 147.70
C ILE A 20 17.66 -15.85 148.19
N LEU A 21 18.15 -14.91 149.01
CA LEU A 21 18.85 -15.04 150.31
C LEU A 21 19.73 -13.81 150.60
N ASN A 22 19.31 -12.94 151.54
CA ASN A 22 19.93 -12.82 152.87
C ASN A 22 19.57 -11.48 153.51
N LYS A 23 19.03 -11.57 154.72
CA LYS A 23 18.49 -10.49 155.55
C LYS A 23 19.53 -10.17 156.62
N ARG A 24 20.23 -9.03 156.49
CA ARG A 24 20.96 -8.25 157.53
C ARG A 24 21.45 -6.96 156.83
N ASN A 25 21.05 -5.73 157.15
CA ASN A 25 20.55 -5.09 158.39
C ASN A 25 19.58 -3.90 158.10
N SER A 26 18.42 -3.86 158.80
CA SER A 26 17.66 -2.70 159.36
C SER A 26 17.37 -1.36 158.60
N ARG A 27 16.11 -0.85 158.66
CA ARG A 27 15.56 0.53 158.36
C ARG A 27 15.01 0.85 156.92
N ASN A 28 13.65 0.95 156.78
CA ASN A 28 12.76 1.80 155.90
C ASN A 28 11.36 1.14 155.62
N LEU A 29 10.23 1.89 155.49
CA LEU A 29 8.83 1.54 155.98
C LEU A 29 7.63 1.53 154.95
N VAL A 30 6.40 1.18 155.42
CA VAL A 30 5.18 0.55 154.78
C VAL A 30 3.87 1.42 154.73
N ARG A 31 3.02 1.33 153.66
CA ARG A 31 1.50 1.29 153.60
C ARG A 31 0.93 1.64 152.19
N MET A 32 0.08 0.79 151.58
CA MET A 32 -1.12 1.08 150.70
C MET A 32 -1.48 -0.12 149.78
N GLN A 33 -2.78 -0.39 149.56
CA GLN A 33 -3.34 -1.46 148.69
C GLN A 33 -4.45 -0.88 147.80
N GLY A 34 -4.34 -1.04 146.47
CA GLY A 34 -5.35 -0.59 145.49
C GLY A 34 -5.01 -0.75 143.99
N SER A 35 -3.97 -1.50 143.59
CA SER A 35 -3.46 -1.46 142.20
C SER A 35 -3.02 -2.82 141.62
N GLN A 36 -3.94 -3.78 141.46
CA GLN A 36 -3.62 -5.06 140.82
C GLN A 36 -4.48 -5.42 139.59
N GLU A 37 -5.61 -4.74 139.36
CA GLU A 37 -6.49 -5.02 138.22
C GLU A 37 -6.14 -4.20 136.94
N ALA A 38 -5.57 -3.01 137.09
CA ALA A 38 -5.25 -2.12 135.96
C ALA A 38 -4.03 -2.56 135.12
N ILE A 39 -3.07 -3.30 135.71
CA ILE A 39 -1.81 -3.67 135.04
C ILE A 39 -2.01 -4.86 134.08
N SER A 40 -2.94 -5.78 134.38
CA SER A 40 -3.23 -6.92 133.51
C SER A 40 -3.93 -6.53 132.20
N ASN A 41 -4.79 -5.51 132.22
CA ASN A 41 -5.49 -5.06 131.02
C ASN A 41 -4.59 -4.25 130.07
N LEU A 42 -3.62 -3.50 130.59
CA LEU A 42 -2.73 -2.69 129.75
C LEU A 42 -1.71 -3.55 128.97
N ALA A 43 -1.22 -4.65 129.57
CA ALA A 43 -0.29 -5.56 128.91
C ALA A 43 -0.95 -6.28 127.72
N ALA A 44 -2.19 -6.74 127.88
CA ALA A 44 -2.94 -7.38 126.81
C ALA A 44 -3.26 -6.42 125.63
N GLN A 45 -3.54 -5.14 125.90
CA GLN A 45 -3.76 -4.14 124.85
C GLN A 45 -2.47 -3.78 124.08
N LEU A 46 -1.31 -3.80 124.74
CA LEU A 46 -0.02 -3.49 124.09
C LEU A 46 0.44 -4.61 123.15
N ASP A 47 0.25 -5.87 123.54
CA ASP A 47 0.55 -7.03 122.68
C ASP A 47 -0.40 -7.11 121.48
N ALA A 48 -1.68 -6.82 121.66
CA ALA A 48 -2.64 -6.72 120.56
C ALA A 48 -2.23 -5.63 119.56
N ARG A 49 -1.79 -4.46 120.05
CA ARG A 49 -1.43 -3.32 119.19
C ARG A 49 -0.07 -3.47 118.51
N THR A 50 0.90 -4.15 119.13
CA THR A 50 2.16 -4.51 118.47
C THR A 50 1.98 -5.62 117.43
N SER A 51 1.05 -6.55 117.65
CA SER A 51 0.62 -7.52 116.62
C SER A 51 0.00 -6.82 115.40
N GLU A 52 -0.89 -5.85 115.62
CA GLU A 52 -1.56 -5.10 114.55
C GLU A 52 -0.57 -4.25 113.72
N LEU A 53 0.41 -3.62 114.38
CA LEU A 53 1.48 -2.87 113.72
C LEU A 53 2.42 -3.78 112.91
N ARG A 54 2.74 -4.97 113.41
CA ARG A 54 3.52 -5.97 112.65
C ARG A 54 2.75 -6.42 111.41
N GLN A 55 1.45 -6.67 111.51
CA GLN A 55 0.62 -7.00 110.33
C GLN A 55 0.59 -5.87 109.30
N LYS A 56 0.50 -4.60 109.73
CA LYS A 56 0.50 -3.46 108.79
C LYS A 56 1.83 -3.27 108.08
N VAL A 57 2.97 -3.35 108.80
CA VAL A 57 4.30 -3.28 108.17
C VAL A 57 4.54 -4.45 107.22
N GLN A 58 4.06 -5.64 107.58
CA GLN A 58 4.14 -6.81 106.71
C GLN A 58 3.30 -6.63 105.43
N LYS A 59 2.12 -6.00 105.54
CA LYS A 59 1.26 -5.67 104.39
C LYS A 59 1.84 -4.55 103.52
N GLU A 60 2.50 -3.56 104.11
CA GLU A 60 3.18 -2.48 103.38
C GLU A 60 4.40 -2.99 102.61
N ASN A 61 5.21 -3.87 103.22
CA ASN A 61 6.30 -4.55 102.52
C ASN A 61 5.79 -5.45 101.40
N GLN A 62 4.63 -6.09 101.58
CA GLN A 62 3.97 -6.88 100.55
C GLN A 62 3.48 -5.99 99.39
N LEU A 63 2.91 -4.81 99.68
CA LEU A 63 2.50 -3.85 98.67
C LEU A 63 3.68 -3.26 97.88
N ASN A 64 4.79 -2.93 98.54
CA ASN A 64 5.99 -2.42 97.86
C ASN A 64 6.67 -3.48 96.98
N SER A 65 6.61 -4.75 97.39
CA SER A 65 7.00 -5.89 96.56
C SER A 65 6.10 -5.98 95.31
N GLU A 66 4.79 -5.88 95.47
CA GLU A 66 3.83 -5.89 94.35
C GLU A 66 4.02 -4.69 93.41
N LEU A 67 4.29 -3.50 93.94
CA LEU A 67 4.54 -2.29 93.16
C LEU A 67 5.82 -2.41 92.33
N SER A 68 6.90 -2.94 92.91
CA SER A 68 8.16 -3.21 92.19
C SER A 68 7.96 -4.28 91.10
N GLN A 69 7.15 -5.31 91.37
CA GLN A 69 6.80 -6.32 90.36
C GLN A 69 5.99 -5.70 89.21
N LEU A 70 5.04 -4.80 89.50
CA LEU A 70 4.26 -4.11 88.49
C LEU A 70 5.10 -3.14 87.65
N GLN A 71 6.03 -2.40 88.26
CA GLN A 71 6.96 -1.53 87.54
C GLN A 71 7.88 -2.32 86.61
N SER A 72 8.42 -3.45 87.10
CA SER A 72 9.22 -4.35 86.26
C SER A 72 8.40 -4.93 85.10
N ARG A 73 7.13 -5.30 85.33
CA ARG A 73 6.24 -5.76 84.25
C ARG A 73 5.93 -4.65 83.25
N LEU A 74 5.70 -3.42 83.71
CA LEU A 74 5.43 -2.29 82.83
C LEU A 74 6.63 -1.99 81.93
N GLU A 75 7.83 -1.97 82.49
CA GLU A 75 9.07 -1.75 81.72
C GLU A 75 9.34 -2.88 80.72
N THR A 76 8.93 -4.12 81.05
CA THR A 76 8.98 -5.26 80.13
C THR A 76 7.99 -5.07 78.98
N VAL A 77 6.75 -4.68 79.28
CA VAL A 77 5.71 -4.41 78.26
C VAL A 77 6.09 -3.25 77.35
N THR A 78 6.74 -2.20 77.86
CA THR A 78 7.19 -1.08 77.02
C THR A 78 8.30 -1.51 76.06
N ARG A 79 9.24 -2.35 76.50
CA ARG A 79 10.27 -2.92 75.61
C ARG A 79 9.66 -3.85 74.55
N GLU A 80 8.67 -4.64 74.92
CA GLU A 80 7.92 -5.49 73.98
C GLU A 80 7.15 -4.63 72.95
N GLN A 81 6.56 -3.52 73.39
CA GLN A 81 5.86 -2.59 72.51
C GLN A 81 6.81 -1.92 71.50
N ASP A 82 7.98 -1.44 71.94
CA ASP A 82 8.97 -0.84 71.05
C ASP A 82 9.56 -1.86 70.07
N PHE A 83 9.76 -3.10 70.51
CA PHE A 83 10.20 -4.21 69.66
C PHE A 83 9.15 -4.53 68.58
N LEU A 84 7.88 -4.65 68.96
CA LEU A 84 6.78 -4.88 68.02
C LEU A 84 6.63 -3.74 67.02
N LYS A 85 6.81 -2.48 67.47
CA LYS A 85 6.72 -1.31 66.60
C LYS A 85 7.83 -1.28 65.54
N ASN A 86 9.04 -1.67 65.91
CA ASN A 86 10.14 -1.83 64.96
C ASN A 86 9.87 -2.98 63.97
N GLN A 87 9.33 -4.12 64.43
CA GLN A 87 8.94 -5.20 63.52
C GLN A 87 7.84 -4.78 62.54
N VAL A 88 6.87 -3.98 62.97
CA VAL A 88 5.83 -3.45 62.08
C VAL A 88 6.43 -2.54 61.01
N SER A 89 7.34 -1.62 61.37
CA SER A 89 8.01 -0.78 60.35
C SER A 89 8.91 -1.57 59.40
N GLU A 90 9.58 -2.63 59.87
CA GLU A 90 10.31 -3.55 58.98
C GLU A 90 9.36 -4.30 58.03
N MET A 91 8.21 -4.77 58.52
CA MET A 91 7.18 -5.39 57.68
C MET A 91 6.58 -4.43 56.65
N GLU A 92 6.33 -3.17 57.03
CA GLU A 92 5.84 -2.14 56.12
C GLU A 92 6.85 -1.84 54.99
N ALA A 93 8.14 -1.75 55.32
CA ALA A 93 9.20 -1.59 54.32
C ALA A 93 9.30 -2.81 53.38
N PHE A 94 9.15 -4.02 53.92
CA PHE A 94 9.14 -5.25 53.13
C PHE A 94 7.94 -5.33 52.18
N LEU A 95 6.75 -4.93 52.63
CA LEU A 95 5.54 -4.88 51.81
C LEU A 95 5.66 -3.85 50.67
N ALA A 96 6.32 -2.71 50.92
CA ALA A 96 6.61 -1.72 49.87
C ALA A 96 7.56 -2.30 48.81
N GLY A 97 8.57 -3.07 49.23
CA GLY A 97 9.44 -3.83 48.31
C GLY A 97 8.66 -4.82 47.45
N ILE A 98 7.80 -5.63 48.07
CA ILE A 98 6.93 -6.59 47.34
C ILE A 98 6.01 -5.87 46.34
N ALA A 99 5.46 -4.70 46.69
CA ALA A 99 4.61 -3.94 45.79
C ALA A 99 5.39 -3.45 44.54
N GLN A 100 6.65 -3.07 44.71
CA GLN A 100 7.52 -2.65 43.62
C GLN A 100 7.96 -3.83 42.75
N ASP A 101 8.31 -4.96 43.36
CA ASP A 101 8.62 -6.21 42.64
C ASP A 101 7.42 -6.69 41.82
N ARG A 102 6.20 -6.59 42.38
CA ARG A 102 4.96 -6.93 41.68
C ARG A 102 4.74 -6.06 40.44
N SER A 103 5.00 -4.75 40.53
CA SER A 103 4.89 -3.87 39.36
C SER A 103 5.91 -4.20 38.26
N GLN A 104 7.12 -4.63 38.64
CA GLN A 104 8.13 -5.07 37.67
C GLN A 104 7.71 -6.38 36.99
N ILE A 105 7.16 -7.32 37.76
CA ILE A 105 6.62 -8.58 37.25
C ILE A 105 5.46 -8.32 36.28
N ASP A 106 4.54 -7.41 36.62
CA ASP A 106 3.42 -7.05 35.73
C ASP A 106 3.92 -6.46 34.40
N SER A 107 5.00 -5.67 34.41
CA SER A 107 5.59 -5.17 33.15
C SER A 107 6.26 -6.26 32.32
N LEU A 108 6.90 -7.24 32.97
CA LEU A 108 7.54 -8.38 32.31
C LEU A 108 6.51 -9.33 31.71
N ILE A 109 5.37 -9.51 32.39
CA ILE A 109 4.25 -10.30 31.88
C ILE A 109 3.70 -9.67 30.60
N ALA A 110 3.47 -8.35 30.59
CA ALA A 110 2.98 -7.66 29.41
C ALA A 110 3.93 -7.77 28.20
N ASP A 111 5.24 -7.67 28.43
CA ASP A 111 6.26 -7.82 27.37
C ASP A 111 6.31 -9.26 26.83
N LEU A 112 6.17 -10.27 27.72
CA LEU A 112 6.12 -11.67 27.34
C LEU A 112 4.84 -12.03 26.58
N GLU A 113 3.69 -11.47 26.97
CA GLU A 113 2.41 -11.65 26.26
C GLU A 113 2.52 -11.12 24.82
N PHE A 114 3.12 -9.94 24.62
CA PHE A 114 3.35 -9.39 23.28
C PHE A 114 4.33 -10.23 22.44
N GLN A 115 5.37 -10.80 23.04
CA GLN A 115 6.26 -11.70 22.31
C GLN A 115 5.61 -13.04 21.96
N LEU A 116 4.73 -13.55 22.82
CA LEU A 116 3.99 -14.79 22.58
C LEU A 116 3.05 -14.63 21.37
N GLU A 117 2.35 -13.49 21.27
CA GLU A 117 1.44 -13.21 20.16
C GLU A 117 2.19 -13.12 18.82
N ASN A 118 3.36 -12.49 18.79
CA ASN A 118 4.22 -12.46 17.60
C ASN A 118 4.77 -13.85 17.23
N ALA A 119 5.12 -14.69 18.22
CA ALA A 119 5.60 -16.05 17.97
C ALA A 119 4.51 -16.95 17.37
N GLN A 120 3.28 -16.84 17.86
CA GLN A 120 2.12 -17.56 17.31
C GLN A 120 1.84 -17.18 15.86
N GLN A 121 2.00 -15.89 15.52
CA GLN A 121 1.81 -15.41 14.16
C GLN A 121 2.89 -15.94 13.19
N ALA A 122 4.14 -16.08 13.65
CA ALA A 122 5.22 -16.69 12.88
C ALA A 122 5.05 -18.20 12.67
N GLU A 123 4.49 -18.90 13.65
CA GLU A 123 4.21 -20.34 13.57
C GLU A 123 3.12 -20.65 12.53
N SER A 124 2.11 -19.78 12.42
CA SER A 124 1.08 -19.87 11.37
C SER A 124 1.64 -19.73 9.95
N GLN A 125 2.65 -18.87 9.74
CA GLN A 125 3.27 -18.68 8.42
C GLN A 125 4.17 -19.86 8.02
N LEU A 126 4.75 -20.56 8.99
CA LEU A 126 5.56 -21.76 8.77
C LEU A 126 4.73 -22.95 8.25
N ALA A 127 3.46 -23.04 8.64
CA ALA A 127 2.56 -24.08 8.14
C ALA A 127 2.23 -23.92 6.65
N GLU A 128 2.04 -22.69 6.17
CA GLU A 128 1.78 -22.39 4.75
C GLU A 128 2.97 -22.75 3.84
N VAL A 129 4.19 -22.54 4.33
CA VAL A 129 5.43 -22.89 3.61
C VAL A 129 5.61 -24.40 3.50
N ALA A 130 5.17 -25.18 4.50
CA ALA A 130 5.26 -26.63 4.46
C ALA A 130 4.33 -27.23 3.38
N GLU A 131 3.12 -26.70 3.24
CA GLU A 131 2.13 -27.12 2.24
C GLU A 131 2.64 -26.88 0.81
N LEU A 132 3.21 -25.70 0.55
CA LEU A 132 3.77 -25.36 -0.77
C LEU A 132 4.97 -26.24 -1.15
N LYS A 133 5.77 -26.65 -0.17
CA LYS A 133 6.93 -27.51 -0.40
C LYS A 133 6.52 -28.91 -0.84
N TYR A 134 5.45 -29.44 -0.25
CA TYR A 134 4.90 -30.74 -0.62
C TYR A 134 4.35 -30.75 -2.05
N GLN A 135 3.65 -29.70 -2.47
CA GLN A 135 3.13 -29.60 -3.84
C GLN A 135 4.24 -29.50 -4.90
N LEU A 136 5.36 -28.84 -4.58
CA LEU A 136 6.51 -28.76 -5.48
C LEU A 136 7.15 -30.13 -5.74
N GLU A 137 7.26 -30.95 -4.69
CA GLU A 137 7.91 -32.27 -4.77
C GLU A 137 7.10 -33.26 -5.62
N VAL A 138 5.77 -33.19 -5.55
CA VAL A 138 4.87 -33.98 -6.42
C VAL A 138 5.01 -33.59 -7.89
N ALA A 139 5.07 -32.28 -8.20
CA ALA A 139 5.20 -31.79 -9.57
C ALA A 139 6.56 -32.16 -10.22
N GLU A 140 7.64 -32.17 -9.44
CA GLU A 140 8.96 -32.62 -9.92
C GLU A 140 8.96 -34.10 -10.32
N GLN A 141 8.21 -34.93 -9.59
CA GLN A 141 8.12 -36.36 -9.84
C GLN A 141 7.39 -36.68 -11.16
N GLU A 142 6.27 -35.98 -11.43
CA GLU A 142 5.51 -36.08 -12.69
C GLU A 142 6.35 -35.67 -13.90
N ARG A 143 7.12 -34.57 -13.78
CA ARG A 143 8.01 -34.10 -14.85
C ARG A 143 9.08 -35.15 -15.22
N SER A 144 9.57 -35.91 -14.24
CA SER A 144 10.58 -36.94 -14.49
C SER A 144 10.03 -38.12 -15.29
N GLN A 145 8.78 -38.52 -15.07
CA GLN A 145 8.13 -39.63 -15.78
C GLN A 145 7.86 -39.28 -17.25
N LEU A 146 7.41 -38.04 -17.51
CA LEU A 146 7.13 -37.59 -18.87
C LEU A 146 8.38 -37.56 -19.76
N ASN A 147 9.53 -37.18 -19.17
CA ASN A 147 10.80 -37.09 -19.88
C ASN A 147 11.34 -38.48 -20.29
N ALA A 148 11.02 -39.53 -19.52
CA ALA A 148 11.41 -40.90 -19.86
C ALA A 148 10.64 -41.43 -21.08
N GLN A 149 9.35 -41.12 -21.20
CA GLN A 149 8.52 -41.54 -22.34
C GLN A 149 8.93 -40.87 -23.66
N PHE A 150 9.38 -39.62 -23.60
CA PHE A 150 9.85 -38.91 -24.80
C PHE A 150 11.12 -39.54 -25.41
N LEU A 151 12.05 -40.03 -24.57
CA LEU A 151 13.27 -40.66 -25.04
C LEU A 151 13.02 -41.99 -25.77
N GLU A 152 12.01 -42.75 -25.35
CA GLU A 152 11.65 -44.03 -25.96
C GLU A 152 11.05 -43.83 -27.37
N MET A 153 10.18 -42.83 -27.53
CA MET A 153 9.57 -42.49 -28.81
C MET A 153 10.58 -41.97 -29.84
N GLN A 154 11.65 -41.31 -29.40
CA GLN A 154 12.71 -40.82 -30.29
C GLN A 154 13.54 -41.98 -30.90
N ALA A 155 13.73 -43.08 -30.16
CA ALA A 155 14.49 -44.23 -30.64
C ALA A 155 13.77 -45.03 -31.73
N GLU A 156 12.44 -45.09 -31.69
CA GLU A 156 11.64 -45.79 -32.72
C GLU A 156 11.66 -45.07 -34.08
N LEU A 157 11.71 -43.73 -34.07
CA LEU A 157 11.74 -42.93 -35.29
C LEU A 157 13.03 -43.15 -36.10
N GLU A 158 14.18 -43.29 -35.42
CA GLU A 158 15.48 -43.51 -36.07
C GLU A 158 15.56 -44.89 -36.78
N ALA A 159 14.81 -45.89 -36.31
CA ALA A 159 14.78 -47.23 -36.92
C ALA A 159 14.05 -47.23 -38.28
N VAL A 160 12.99 -46.45 -38.41
CA VAL A 160 12.16 -46.39 -39.63
C VAL A 160 12.89 -45.72 -40.80
N ASP A 161 13.70 -44.70 -40.53
CA ASP A 161 14.48 -44.00 -41.57
C ASP A 161 15.59 -44.88 -42.18
N ALA A 162 16.11 -45.86 -41.42
CA ALA A 162 17.11 -46.80 -41.89
C ALA A 162 16.55 -47.78 -42.95
N GLU A 163 15.32 -48.26 -42.78
CA GLU A 163 14.68 -49.20 -43.71
C GLU A 163 14.35 -48.56 -45.06
N ARG A 164 13.86 -47.30 -45.04
CA ARG A 164 13.53 -46.55 -46.25
C ARG A 164 14.72 -46.38 -47.20
N SER A 165 15.93 -46.29 -46.66
CA SER A 165 17.16 -46.13 -47.45
C SER A 165 17.56 -47.40 -48.21
N GLN A 166 17.21 -48.60 -47.72
CA GLN A 166 17.57 -49.87 -48.37
C GLN A 166 16.72 -50.15 -49.62
N PHE A 167 15.44 -49.78 -49.61
CA PHE A 167 14.55 -49.99 -50.76
C PHE A 167 14.95 -49.19 -52.00
N HIS A 168 15.55 -48.01 -51.82
CA HIS A 168 15.94 -47.16 -52.95
C HIS A 168 17.10 -47.75 -53.77
N ALA A 169 18.00 -48.52 -53.14
CA ALA A 169 19.13 -49.13 -53.81
C ALA A 169 18.72 -50.28 -54.76
N LEU A 170 17.69 -51.06 -54.40
CA LEU A 170 17.27 -52.24 -55.16
C LEU A 170 16.61 -51.89 -56.52
N LEU A 171 15.92 -50.75 -56.58
CA LEU A 171 15.24 -50.30 -57.80
C LEU A 171 16.21 -49.93 -58.92
N SER A 172 17.40 -49.41 -58.59
CA SER A 172 18.39 -48.99 -59.58
C SER A 172 19.03 -50.17 -60.34
N GLU A 173 19.03 -51.39 -59.79
CA GLU A 173 19.74 -52.53 -60.37
C GLU A 173 18.92 -53.26 -61.46
N PHE A 174 17.59 -53.24 -61.35
CA PHE A 174 16.71 -53.87 -62.34
C PHE A 174 16.68 -53.16 -63.68
N GLU A 175 16.86 -51.84 -63.72
CA GLU A 175 16.79 -51.06 -64.97
C GLU A 175 17.95 -51.40 -65.93
N SER A 176 19.12 -51.81 -65.41
CA SER A 176 20.31 -52.11 -66.23
C SER A 176 20.21 -53.43 -67.02
N GLN A 177 19.47 -54.43 -66.54
CA GLN A 177 19.43 -55.76 -67.15
C GLN A 177 18.60 -55.82 -68.44
N LEU A 178 17.58 -54.96 -68.56
CA LEU A 178 16.64 -54.96 -69.69
C LEU A 178 17.30 -54.54 -71.02
N GLU A 179 18.30 -53.67 -70.97
CA GLU A 179 18.92 -53.08 -72.16
C GLU A 179 19.77 -54.08 -72.96
N THR A 180 20.35 -55.08 -72.28
CA THR A 180 21.31 -56.03 -72.89
C THR A 180 20.65 -57.06 -73.81
N ALA A 181 19.43 -57.52 -73.49
CA ALA A 181 18.75 -58.59 -74.24
C ALA A 181 18.33 -58.15 -75.66
N THR A 182 18.10 -56.85 -75.87
CA THR A 182 17.57 -56.32 -77.13
C THR A 182 18.57 -56.37 -78.28
N GLN A 183 19.89 -56.32 -78.00
CA GLN A 183 20.92 -56.24 -79.04
C GLN A 183 21.16 -57.57 -79.78
N SER A 184 21.05 -58.73 -79.12
CA SER A 184 21.43 -60.03 -79.69
C SER A 184 20.53 -60.51 -80.84
N ARG A 185 19.25 -60.10 -80.85
CA ARG A 185 18.25 -60.53 -81.84
C ARG A 185 18.53 -60.03 -83.26
N LEU A 186 19.14 -58.85 -83.40
CA LEU A 186 19.36 -58.22 -84.71
C LEU A 186 20.40 -58.95 -85.60
N GLN A 187 21.29 -59.74 -85.01
CA GLN A 187 22.46 -60.29 -85.72
C GLN A 187 22.13 -61.52 -86.59
N VAL A 188 21.22 -62.39 -86.15
CA VAL A 188 20.90 -63.66 -86.84
C VAL A 188 20.15 -63.44 -88.16
N GLN A 189 19.36 -62.37 -88.24
CA GLN A 189 18.49 -62.09 -89.38
C GLN A 189 19.28 -61.76 -90.67
N TYR A 190 20.54 -61.35 -90.56
CA TYR A 190 21.37 -60.94 -91.69
C TYR A 190 21.95 -62.11 -92.50
N GLN A 191 22.20 -63.28 -91.89
CA GLN A 191 22.93 -64.38 -92.56
C GLN A 191 22.07 -65.17 -93.57
N LEU A 192 20.76 -65.26 -93.33
CA LEU A 192 19.83 -66.03 -94.18
C LEU A 192 19.66 -65.43 -95.59
N SER A 193 19.74 -64.10 -95.74
CA SER A 193 19.57 -63.44 -97.03
C SER A 193 20.70 -63.72 -98.03
N GLU A 194 21.89 -64.09 -97.57
CA GLU A 194 23.08 -64.17 -98.43
C GLU A 194 23.15 -65.48 -99.24
N ILE A 195 22.64 -66.58 -98.68
CA ILE A 195 22.68 -67.91 -99.30
C ILE A 195 21.67 -68.02 -100.45
N GLN A 196 20.50 -67.39 -100.31
CA GLN A 196 19.42 -67.39 -101.31
C GLN A 196 19.90 -66.89 -102.69
N ILE A 197 20.69 -65.81 -102.70
CA ILE A 197 21.16 -65.13 -103.92
C ILE A 197 22.10 -66.03 -104.75
N LYS A 198 22.85 -66.93 -104.12
CA LYS A 198 23.84 -67.78 -104.82
C LYS A 198 23.18 -68.93 -105.60
N PHE A 199 22.05 -69.44 -105.13
CA PHE A 199 21.35 -70.55 -105.77
C PHE A 199 20.71 -70.16 -107.10
N ASP A 200 20.01 -69.02 -107.13
CA ASP A 200 19.30 -68.54 -108.32
C ASP A 200 20.23 -68.37 -109.53
N ARG A 201 21.46 -67.90 -109.29
CA ARG A 201 22.48 -67.70 -110.33
C ARG A 201 22.91 -69.01 -111.01
N SER A 202 22.96 -70.14 -110.29
CA SER A 202 23.39 -71.42 -110.85
C SER A 202 22.34 -72.06 -111.77
N ILE A 203 21.06 -71.70 -111.62
CA ILE A 203 19.97 -72.19 -112.47
C ILE A 203 20.04 -71.54 -113.85
N GLU A 204 20.31 -70.22 -113.91
CA GLU A 204 20.41 -69.47 -115.16
C GLU A 204 21.52 -70.01 -116.09
N GLU A 205 22.70 -70.34 -115.54
CA GLU A 205 23.82 -70.87 -116.31
C GLU A 205 23.52 -72.24 -116.95
N ARG A 206 22.76 -73.11 -116.26
CA ARG A 206 22.38 -74.43 -116.82
C ARG A 206 21.46 -74.29 -118.04
N GLN A 207 20.51 -73.35 -118.01
CA GLN A 207 19.57 -73.14 -119.10
C GLN A 207 20.28 -72.70 -120.39
N GLN A 208 21.32 -71.87 -120.28
CA GLN A 208 22.11 -71.44 -121.44
C GLN A 208 22.84 -72.60 -122.13
N LEU A 209 23.49 -73.47 -121.37
CA LEU A 209 24.23 -74.62 -121.92
C LEU A 209 23.29 -75.64 -122.61
N GLN A 210 22.09 -75.84 -122.06
CA GLN A 210 21.11 -76.76 -122.63
C GLN A 210 20.56 -76.28 -123.99
N SER A 211 20.42 -74.95 -124.16
CA SER A 211 20.08 -74.34 -125.45
C SER A 211 21.16 -74.61 -126.52
N GLN A 212 22.44 -74.49 -126.16
CA GLN A 212 23.56 -74.73 -127.08
C GLN A 212 23.60 -76.17 -127.60
N MET A 213 23.39 -77.16 -126.73
CA MET A 213 23.30 -78.58 -127.13
C MET A 213 22.19 -78.85 -128.14
N SER A 214 21.01 -78.25 -127.94
CA SER A 214 19.87 -78.44 -128.85
C SER A 214 20.17 -77.92 -130.27
N GLY A 215 20.91 -76.81 -130.37
CA GLY A 215 21.36 -76.25 -131.65
C GLY A 215 22.33 -77.16 -132.40
N LEU A 216 23.31 -77.74 -131.69
CA LEU A 216 24.28 -78.68 -132.27
C LEU A 216 23.62 -80.00 -132.71
N GLN A 217 22.66 -80.53 -131.93
CA GLN A 217 21.89 -81.72 -132.33
C GLN A 217 21.09 -81.50 -133.62
N ALA A 218 20.48 -80.33 -133.80
CA ALA A 218 19.76 -80.01 -135.03
C ALA A 218 20.69 -79.94 -136.26
N GLN A 219 21.91 -79.42 -136.08
CA GLN A 219 22.93 -79.42 -137.14
C GLN A 219 23.37 -80.85 -137.49
N LEU A 220 23.56 -81.72 -136.50
CA LEU A 220 23.92 -83.11 -136.73
C LEU A 220 22.83 -83.86 -137.53
N GLN A 221 21.55 -83.64 -137.24
CA GLN A 221 20.44 -84.24 -137.99
C GLN A 221 20.40 -83.80 -139.46
N LEU A 222 20.69 -82.53 -139.73
CA LEU A 222 20.79 -82.01 -141.10
C LEU A 222 21.90 -82.72 -141.89
N VAL A 223 23.08 -82.86 -141.29
CA VAL A 223 24.22 -83.55 -141.89
C VAL A 223 23.94 -85.05 -142.10
N GLU A 224 23.23 -85.71 -141.18
CA GLU A 224 22.82 -87.11 -141.34
C GLU A 224 21.79 -87.30 -142.46
N ALA A 225 20.86 -86.35 -142.63
CA ALA A 225 19.92 -86.35 -143.74
C ALA A 225 20.64 -86.19 -145.10
N GLU A 226 21.58 -85.25 -145.22
CA GLU A 226 22.39 -85.06 -146.43
C GLU A 226 23.21 -86.31 -146.77
N ARG A 227 23.84 -86.95 -145.79
CA ARG A 227 24.56 -88.22 -146.00
C ARG A 227 23.62 -89.33 -146.49
N SER A 228 22.42 -89.44 -145.93
CA SER A 228 21.45 -90.47 -146.34
C SER A 228 21.04 -90.30 -147.81
N GLN A 229 20.87 -89.06 -148.25
CA GLN A 229 20.57 -88.75 -149.65
C GLN A 229 21.74 -89.17 -150.55
N PHE A 230 22.98 -88.76 -150.23
CA PHE A 230 24.16 -89.16 -151.01
C PHE A 230 24.38 -90.68 -151.03
N THR A 231 24.04 -91.38 -149.94
CA THR A 231 24.14 -92.85 -149.89
C THR A 231 23.12 -93.52 -150.82
N SER A 232 21.90 -92.97 -150.89
CA SER A 232 20.87 -93.43 -151.82
C SER A 232 21.30 -93.22 -153.27
N GLU A 233 21.78 -92.02 -153.61
CA GLU A 233 22.29 -91.68 -154.94
C GLU A 233 23.47 -92.58 -155.34
N PHE A 234 24.41 -92.83 -154.41
CA PHE A 234 25.51 -93.78 -154.63
C PHE A 234 24.99 -95.20 -154.91
N SER A 235 23.99 -95.68 -154.17
CA SER A 235 23.43 -97.03 -154.36
C SER A 235 22.69 -97.18 -155.70
N GLU A 236 22.00 -96.14 -156.16
CA GLU A 236 21.34 -96.13 -157.48
C GLU A 236 22.37 -96.15 -158.62
N LEU A 237 23.42 -95.31 -158.54
CA LEU A 237 24.50 -95.33 -159.52
C LEU A 237 25.21 -96.70 -159.55
N GLN A 238 25.42 -97.31 -158.39
CA GLN A 238 26.05 -98.63 -158.30
C GLN A 238 25.17 -99.72 -158.95
N ALA A 239 23.85 -99.70 -158.73
CA ALA A 239 22.93 -100.64 -159.36
C ALA A 239 22.86 -100.44 -160.89
N GLN A 240 22.90 -99.19 -161.36
CA GLN A 240 22.97 -98.88 -162.79
C GLN A 240 24.28 -99.38 -163.42
N LEU A 241 25.41 -99.25 -162.72
CA LEU A 241 26.70 -99.78 -163.15
C LEU A 241 26.64 -101.31 -163.29
N GLU A 242 26.07 -102.00 -162.31
CA GLU A 242 25.95 -103.46 -162.29
C GLU A 242 25.07 -103.99 -163.43
N SER A 243 23.95 -103.29 -163.71
CA SER A 243 23.07 -103.60 -164.85
C SER A 243 23.79 -103.43 -166.18
N ALA A 244 24.54 -102.33 -166.36
CA ALA A 244 25.33 -102.09 -167.57
C ALA A 244 26.45 -103.12 -167.74
N GLU A 245 27.06 -103.59 -166.64
CA GLU A 245 28.05 -104.67 -166.66
C GLU A 245 27.44 -106.01 -167.08
N GLN A 246 26.24 -106.35 -166.60
CA GLN A 246 25.51 -107.55 -167.00
C GLN A 246 25.12 -107.50 -168.47
N GLU A 247 24.58 -106.38 -168.96
CA GLU A 247 24.29 -106.20 -170.38
C GLU A 247 25.56 -106.35 -171.22
N ARG A 248 26.69 -105.78 -170.77
CA ARG A 248 27.97 -105.93 -171.45
C ARG A 248 28.45 -107.39 -171.46
N GLU A 249 28.32 -108.13 -170.36
CA GLU A 249 28.67 -109.56 -170.33
C GLU A 249 27.80 -110.38 -171.27
N ILE A 250 26.49 -110.12 -171.30
CA ILE A 250 25.56 -110.75 -172.23
C ILE A 250 25.99 -110.43 -173.66
N LEU A 251 26.21 -109.16 -173.99
CA LEU A 251 26.66 -108.74 -175.33
C LEU A 251 27.99 -109.38 -175.70
N ASN A 252 28.93 -109.47 -174.77
CA ASN A 252 30.24 -110.07 -174.98
C ASN A 252 30.13 -111.59 -175.22
N SER A 253 29.26 -112.29 -174.49
CA SER A 253 28.97 -113.71 -174.70
C SER A 253 28.30 -113.96 -176.06
N GLN A 254 27.35 -113.10 -176.45
CA GLN A 254 26.70 -113.16 -177.76
C GLN A 254 27.71 -112.91 -178.88
N LEU A 255 28.59 -111.91 -178.72
CA LEU A 255 29.66 -111.59 -179.67
C LEU A 255 30.68 -112.72 -179.79
N GLN A 256 31.01 -113.42 -178.70
CA GLN A 256 31.88 -114.60 -178.72
C GLN A 256 31.22 -115.80 -179.42
N THR A 257 29.92 -115.99 -179.22
CA THR A 257 29.15 -117.07 -179.87
C THR A 257 29.02 -116.83 -181.38
N ALA A 258 28.71 -115.60 -181.79
CA ALA A 258 28.68 -115.19 -183.20
C ALA A 258 30.06 -115.35 -183.88
N ARG A 259 31.16 -115.07 -183.18
CA ARG A 259 32.52 -115.32 -183.68
C ARG A 259 32.83 -116.80 -183.93
N GLN A 260 32.23 -117.74 -183.18
CA GLN A 260 32.46 -119.18 -183.36
C GLN A 260 31.66 -119.80 -184.51
N GLN A 261 30.56 -119.19 -184.93
CA GLN A 261 29.61 -119.79 -185.89
C GLN A 261 29.82 -119.39 -187.36
N ALA A 262 30.71 -118.45 -187.71
CA ALA A 262 30.83 -117.95 -189.08
C ALA A 262 32.23 -118.11 -189.72
N LYS A 263 32.33 -118.90 -190.80
CA LYS A 263 33.47 -118.93 -191.75
C LYS A 263 33.14 -118.11 -193.02
N GLN A 264 32.99 -116.78 -192.85
CA GLN A 264 32.66 -115.71 -193.82
C GLN A 264 31.18 -115.22 -193.77
N PRO A 265 30.92 -113.92 -194.03
CA PRO A 265 30.17 -113.08 -193.11
C PRO A 265 28.68 -112.96 -193.44
N PRO A 266 27.85 -112.73 -192.40
CA PRO A 266 26.69 -111.86 -192.51
C PRO A 266 26.78 -110.65 -191.55
N LEU A 267 26.04 -109.59 -191.88
CA LEU A 267 26.04 -108.24 -191.29
C LEU A 267 25.90 -108.14 -189.75
N GLU A 268 25.41 -109.17 -189.05
CA GLU A 268 25.04 -109.09 -187.63
C GLU A 268 26.23 -108.86 -186.67
N LEU A 269 27.46 -109.25 -187.05
CA LEU A 269 28.63 -109.09 -186.17
C LEU A 269 29.05 -107.62 -185.99
N LEU A 270 28.85 -106.78 -187.01
CA LEU A 270 29.27 -105.38 -186.96
C LEU A 270 28.34 -104.54 -186.08
N GLU A 271 27.05 -104.89 -186.04
CA GLU A 271 26.05 -104.18 -185.25
C GLU A 271 26.22 -104.41 -183.74
N LEU A 272 26.51 -105.66 -183.33
CA LEU A 272 26.84 -105.97 -181.94
C LEU A 272 28.12 -105.26 -181.46
N GLN A 273 29.12 -105.11 -182.33
CA GLN A 273 30.38 -104.45 -181.94
C GLN A 273 30.20 -102.96 -181.66
N ARG A 274 29.29 -102.29 -182.39
CA ARG A 274 28.95 -100.88 -182.16
C ARG A 274 28.18 -100.66 -180.85
N GLN A 275 27.30 -101.59 -180.50
CA GLN A 275 26.58 -101.56 -179.22
C GLN A 275 27.53 -101.76 -178.02
N LEU A 276 28.53 -102.63 -178.15
CA LEU A 276 29.56 -102.83 -177.11
C LEU A 276 30.40 -101.58 -176.86
N GLU A 277 30.79 -100.85 -177.92
CA GLU A 277 31.54 -99.60 -177.78
C GLU A 277 30.71 -98.49 -177.13
N ALA A 278 29.41 -98.40 -177.43
CA ALA A 278 28.50 -97.47 -176.76
C ALA A 278 28.38 -97.77 -175.26
N ALA A 279 28.19 -99.04 -174.89
CA ALA A 279 28.10 -99.46 -173.49
C ALA A 279 29.40 -99.20 -172.69
N ASN A 280 30.57 -99.34 -173.33
CA ASN A 280 31.84 -99.03 -172.67
C ASN A 280 32.03 -97.53 -172.40
N LEU A 281 31.51 -96.65 -173.27
CA LEU A 281 31.59 -95.20 -173.06
C LEU A 281 30.69 -94.78 -171.88
N GLU A 282 29.49 -95.35 -171.78
CA GLU A 282 28.53 -95.10 -170.71
C GLU A 282 29.08 -95.53 -169.34
N LYS A 283 29.71 -96.72 -169.26
CA LYS A 283 30.42 -97.18 -168.05
C LYS A 283 31.50 -96.19 -167.60
N MET A 284 32.26 -95.62 -168.55
CA MET A 284 33.36 -94.72 -168.22
C MET A 284 32.86 -93.39 -167.63
N GLN A 285 31.70 -92.90 -168.09
CA GLN A 285 31.05 -91.71 -167.52
C GLN A 285 30.49 -91.98 -166.11
N LEU A 286 29.82 -93.12 -165.91
CA LEU A 286 29.24 -93.49 -164.63
C LEU A 286 30.31 -93.66 -163.54
N ASN A 287 31.48 -94.23 -163.88
CA ASN A 287 32.62 -94.34 -162.96
C ASN A 287 33.19 -92.97 -162.53
N SER A 288 33.16 -91.95 -163.39
CA SER A 288 33.62 -90.61 -163.02
C SER A 288 32.67 -89.96 -162.02
N GLN A 289 31.36 -90.11 -162.20
CA GLN A 289 30.35 -89.59 -161.27
C GLN A 289 30.39 -90.30 -159.91
N LEU A 290 30.59 -91.62 -159.91
CA LEU A 290 30.77 -92.40 -158.69
C LEU A 290 31.94 -91.87 -157.84
N HIS A 291 33.07 -91.55 -158.48
CA HIS A 291 34.24 -91.04 -157.79
C HIS A 291 34.02 -89.64 -157.17
N GLU A 292 33.27 -88.76 -157.85
CA GLU A 292 32.95 -87.43 -157.35
C GLU A 292 32.03 -87.48 -156.11
N VAL A 293 31.00 -88.33 -156.13
CA VAL A 293 30.10 -88.56 -154.98
C VAL A 293 30.86 -89.20 -153.81
N GLN A 294 31.83 -90.07 -154.08
CA GLN A 294 32.63 -90.73 -153.05
C GLN A 294 33.52 -89.75 -152.26
N ILE A 295 34.10 -88.74 -152.94
CA ILE A 295 34.85 -87.66 -152.27
C ILE A 295 33.93 -86.79 -151.40
N GLN A 296 32.73 -86.46 -151.88
CA GLN A 296 31.77 -85.68 -151.07
C GLN A 296 31.30 -86.44 -149.83
N SER A 297 31.11 -87.76 -149.94
CA SER A 297 30.78 -88.62 -148.80
C SER A 297 31.88 -88.60 -147.73
N GLU A 298 33.16 -88.66 -148.11
CA GLU A 298 34.28 -88.61 -147.15
C GLU A 298 34.38 -87.27 -146.41
N ILE A 299 34.11 -86.14 -147.07
CA ILE A 299 34.10 -84.82 -146.41
C ILE A 299 32.98 -84.72 -145.36
N VAL A 300 31.78 -85.20 -145.68
CA VAL A 300 30.64 -85.22 -144.76
C VAL A 300 30.89 -86.14 -143.56
N VAL A 301 31.62 -87.25 -143.75
CA VAL A 301 32.03 -88.14 -142.65
C VAL A 301 32.99 -87.45 -141.68
N LEU A 302 33.97 -86.70 -142.19
CA LEU A 302 34.91 -85.95 -141.34
C LEU A 302 34.23 -84.82 -140.55
N GLU A 303 33.30 -84.10 -141.17
CA GLU A 303 32.53 -83.05 -140.48
C GLU A 303 31.63 -83.64 -139.36
N ARG A 304 31.04 -84.82 -139.61
CA ARG A 304 30.28 -85.58 -138.60
C ARG A 304 31.16 -86.01 -137.43
N GLU A 305 32.36 -86.51 -137.67
CA GLU A 305 33.29 -86.91 -136.61
C GLU A 305 33.72 -85.73 -135.74
N ARG A 306 33.93 -84.54 -136.34
CA ARG A 306 34.22 -83.29 -135.61
C ARG A 306 33.05 -82.88 -134.69
N LEU A 307 31.83 -82.84 -135.22
CA LEU A 307 30.64 -82.47 -134.45
C LEU A 307 30.32 -83.48 -133.34
N LEU A 308 30.58 -84.77 -133.55
CA LEU A 308 30.45 -85.79 -132.50
C LEU A 308 31.46 -85.58 -131.36
N SER A 309 32.68 -85.11 -131.66
CA SER A 309 33.67 -84.77 -130.63
C SER A 309 33.23 -83.56 -129.80
N GLU A 310 32.71 -82.51 -130.44
CA GLU A 310 32.21 -81.31 -129.75
C GLU A 310 30.96 -81.61 -128.90
N LEU A 311 30.04 -82.44 -129.41
CA LEU A 311 28.89 -82.92 -128.63
C LEU A 311 29.31 -83.74 -127.41
N SER A 312 30.28 -84.65 -127.56
CA SER A 312 30.81 -85.45 -126.45
C SER A 312 31.43 -84.59 -125.33
N GLU A 313 32.12 -83.51 -125.71
CA GLU A 313 32.73 -82.61 -124.72
C GLU A 313 31.71 -81.72 -123.99
N LEU A 314 30.68 -81.22 -124.70
CA LEU A 314 29.55 -80.53 -124.05
C LEU A 314 28.72 -81.49 -123.17
N GLU A 315 28.49 -82.73 -123.61
CA GLU A 315 27.82 -83.77 -122.81
C GLU A 315 28.58 -84.03 -121.50
N SER A 316 29.92 -84.07 -121.54
CA SER A 316 30.74 -84.18 -120.33
C SER A 316 30.61 -82.97 -119.40
N GLN A 317 30.51 -81.75 -119.94
CA GLN A 317 30.32 -80.53 -119.14
C GLN A 317 28.93 -80.46 -118.52
N ILE A 318 27.90 -80.83 -119.27
CA ILE A 318 26.53 -80.95 -118.75
C ILE A 318 26.49 -81.99 -117.65
N HIS A 319 27.09 -83.16 -117.82
CA HIS A 319 27.16 -84.16 -116.74
C HIS A 319 27.91 -83.67 -115.50
N ARG A 320 28.99 -82.89 -115.64
CA ARG A 320 29.66 -82.25 -114.50
C ARG A 320 28.76 -81.23 -113.80
N LYS A 321 28.07 -80.39 -114.56
CA LYS A 321 27.13 -79.39 -114.01
C LYS A 321 25.86 -80.02 -113.45
N GLU A 322 25.39 -81.13 -114.01
CA GLU A 322 24.34 -81.97 -113.44
C GLU A 322 24.80 -82.59 -112.12
N GLY A 323 26.08 -83.00 -112.02
CA GLY A 323 26.70 -83.43 -110.77
C GLY A 323 26.74 -82.32 -109.71
N GLU A 324 27.24 -81.13 -110.05
CA GLU A 324 27.25 -79.97 -109.14
C GLU A 324 25.84 -79.52 -108.76
N ASN A 325 24.89 -79.53 -109.71
CA ASN A 325 23.51 -79.18 -109.45
C ASN A 325 22.83 -80.27 -108.61
N SER A 326 23.16 -81.55 -108.79
CA SER A 326 22.70 -82.62 -107.89
C SER A 326 23.29 -82.49 -106.48
N GLN A 327 24.52 -81.98 -106.33
CA GLN A 327 25.11 -81.68 -105.03
C GLN A 327 24.49 -80.44 -104.39
N LEU A 328 24.29 -79.35 -105.13
CA LEU A 328 23.60 -78.17 -104.64
C LEU A 328 22.13 -78.44 -104.36
N GLN A 329 21.48 -79.30 -105.13
CA GLN A 329 20.12 -79.76 -104.93
C GLN A 329 20.04 -80.78 -103.78
N SER A 330 21.09 -81.57 -103.54
CA SER A 330 21.23 -82.36 -102.31
C SER A 330 21.46 -81.46 -101.09
N GLN A 331 22.28 -80.41 -101.20
CA GLN A 331 22.51 -79.44 -100.14
C GLN A 331 21.28 -78.58 -99.91
N LEU A 332 20.54 -78.21 -100.94
CA LEU A 332 19.25 -77.53 -100.81
C LEU A 332 18.19 -78.46 -100.30
N SER A 333 18.15 -79.72 -100.72
CA SER A 333 17.24 -80.71 -100.17
C SER A 333 17.61 -81.07 -98.73
N GLU A 334 18.88 -80.99 -98.36
CA GLU A 334 19.38 -81.21 -97.00
C GLU A 334 19.17 -79.97 -96.14
N LEU A 335 19.38 -78.75 -96.65
CA LEU A 335 19.01 -77.50 -95.99
C LEU A 335 17.50 -77.31 -95.97
N GLN A 336 16.75 -77.79 -96.96
CA GLN A 336 15.29 -77.82 -96.97
C GLN A 336 14.76 -78.91 -96.08
N ALA A 337 15.42 -80.08 -95.99
CA ALA A 337 15.08 -81.10 -95.02
C ALA A 337 15.51 -80.67 -93.62
N GLN A 338 16.57 -79.90 -93.44
CA GLN A 338 16.95 -79.26 -92.18
C GLN A 338 16.08 -78.05 -91.90
N LEU A 339 15.53 -77.35 -92.89
CA LEU A 339 14.55 -76.28 -92.73
C LEU A 339 13.18 -76.88 -92.46
N GLU A 340 12.82 -78.03 -93.03
CA GLU A 340 11.60 -78.78 -92.74
C GLU A 340 11.74 -79.51 -91.41
N THR A 341 12.91 -80.05 -91.08
CA THR A 341 13.21 -80.59 -89.74
C THR A 341 13.24 -79.45 -88.75
N ALA A 342 13.86 -78.30 -89.04
CA ALA A 342 13.80 -77.12 -88.21
C ALA A 342 12.42 -76.45 -88.23
N ASN A 343 11.57 -76.64 -89.23
CA ASN A 343 10.19 -76.11 -89.29
C ASN A 343 9.22 -77.10 -88.65
N THR A 344 9.52 -78.39 -88.61
CA THR A 344 8.76 -79.40 -87.87
C THR A 344 9.22 -79.41 -86.43
N GLU A 345 10.50 -79.17 -86.13
CA GLU A 345 11.03 -78.81 -84.82
C GLU A 345 10.57 -77.43 -84.42
N ARG A 346 10.46 -76.42 -85.31
CA ARG A 346 9.85 -75.13 -84.99
C ARG A 346 8.34 -75.26 -84.91
N SER A 347 7.67 -76.14 -85.64
CA SER A 347 6.24 -76.40 -85.48
C SER A 347 5.96 -77.25 -84.26
N HIS A 348 6.89 -78.12 -83.87
CA HIS A 348 6.85 -78.93 -82.66
C HIS A 348 7.24 -78.10 -81.47
N LEU A 349 8.21 -77.19 -81.60
CA LEU A 349 8.57 -76.16 -80.65
C LEU A 349 7.49 -75.11 -80.62
N ASP A 350 6.83 -74.72 -81.72
CA ASP A 350 5.68 -73.79 -81.74
C ASP A 350 4.46 -74.51 -81.15
N SER A 351 4.33 -75.83 -81.31
CA SER A 351 3.30 -76.63 -80.63
C SER A 351 3.64 -76.83 -79.17
N GLN A 352 4.91 -77.04 -78.81
CA GLN A 352 5.43 -77.14 -77.44
C GLN A 352 5.52 -75.78 -76.80
N LEU A 353 5.58 -74.68 -77.56
CA LEU A 353 5.64 -73.29 -77.13
C LEU A 353 4.24 -72.72 -77.16
N SER A 354 3.31 -73.26 -77.95
CA SER A 354 1.88 -73.04 -77.82
C SER A 354 1.30 -73.89 -76.68
N GLU A 355 1.82 -75.10 -76.47
CA GLU A 355 1.50 -75.95 -75.32
C GLU A 355 2.22 -75.43 -74.08
N SER A 356 3.47 -74.98 -74.16
CA SER A 356 4.15 -74.26 -73.07
C SER A 356 3.59 -72.87 -72.92
N GLN A 357 3.06 -72.19 -73.94
CA GLN A 357 2.32 -70.93 -73.78
C GLN A 357 0.96 -71.20 -73.19
N SER A 358 0.30 -72.31 -73.52
CA SER A 358 -0.97 -72.70 -72.92
C SER A 358 -0.75 -73.20 -71.49
N GLN A 359 0.37 -73.86 -71.21
CA GLN A 359 0.81 -74.24 -69.87
C GLN A 359 1.38 -73.04 -69.12
N ILE A 360 2.01 -72.06 -69.77
CA ILE A 360 2.44 -70.77 -69.20
C ILE A 360 1.22 -69.88 -69.04
N GLU A 361 0.17 -70.00 -69.85
CA GLU A 361 -1.05 -69.23 -69.73
C GLU A 361 -1.97 -69.87 -68.69
N THR A 362 -1.96 -71.20 -68.56
CA THR A 362 -2.55 -71.94 -67.44
C THR A 362 -1.71 -71.77 -66.19
N ALA A 363 -0.38 -71.70 -66.29
CA ALA A 363 0.54 -71.39 -65.20
C ALA A 363 0.52 -69.92 -64.86
N ASN A 364 0.19 -69.01 -65.78
CA ASN A 364 0.00 -67.58 -65.56
C ASN A 364 -1.40 -67.33 -65.05
N GLN A 365 -2.41 -68.10 -65.47
CA GLN A 365 -3.75 -68.06 -64.87
C GLN A 365 -3.70 -68.65 -63.48
N SER A 366 -3.02 -69.78 -63.26
CA SER A 366 -2.80 -70.32 -61.93
C SER A 366 -1.76 -69.53 -61.13
N GLN A 367 -0.80 -68.84 -61.74
CA GLN A 367 0.06 -67.86 -61.07
C GLN A 367 -0.75 -66.62 -60.76
N THR A 368 -1.66 -66.15 -61.61
CA THR A 368 -2.55 -65.01 -61.33
C THR A 368 -3.56 -65.40 -60.28
N GLN A 369 -3.99 -66.67 -60.24
CA GLN A 369 -4.89 -67.23 -59.23
C GLN A 369 -4.15 -67.55 -57.93
N LEU A 370 -2.89 -68.00 -58.01
CA LEU A 370 -1.99 -68.16 -56.87
C LEU A 370 -1.48 -66.79 -56.41
N GLN A 371 -1.42 -65.77 -57.25
CA GLN A 371 -1.01 -64.40 -56.95
C GLN A 371 -2.20 -63.58 -56.53
N SER A 372 -3.42 -63.96 -56.90
CA SER A 372 -4.65 -63.50 -56.24
C SER A 372 -4.82 -64.21 -54.92
N GLN A 373 -4.51 -65.51 -54.79
CA GLN A 373 -4.50 -66.22 -53.52
C GLN A 373 -3.33 -65.79 -52.65
N VAL A 374 -2.17 -65.46 -53.19
CA VAL A 374 -1.03 -64.90 -52.46
C VAL A 374 -1.35 -63.46 -52.13
N SER A 375 -1.89 -62.63 -53.02
CA SER A 375 -2.42 -61.31 -52.66
C SER A 375 -3.54 -61.41 -51.62
N GLU A 376 -4.41 -62.42 -51.67
CA GLU A 376 -5.50 -62.61 -50.70
C GLU A 376 -4.98 -63.19 -49.40
N LEU A 377 -3.99 -64.09 -49.43
CA LEU A 377 -3.26 -64.59 -48.28
C LEU A 377 -2.33 -63.53 -47.70
N GLU A 378 -1.80 -62.61 -48.50
CA GLU A 378 -0.99 -61.45 -48.11
C GLU A 378 -1.91 -60.40 -47.52
N ASN A 379 -3.09 -60.15 -48.09
CA ASN A 379 -4.11 -59.31 -47.46
C ASN A 379 -4.67 -59.97 -46.19
N GLN A 380 -4.81 -61.30 -46.15
CA GLN A 380 -5.17 -62.04 -44.94
C GLN A 380 -4.02 -62.06 -43.94
N LEU A 381 -2.76 -62.12 -44.38
CA LEU A 381 -1.57 -62.09 -43.54
C LEU A 381 -1.32 -60.68 -43.04
N ASP A 382 -1.62 -59.66 -43.83
CA ASP A 382 -1.50 -58.25 -43.50
C ASP A 382 -2.67 -57.83 -42.64
N SER A 383 -3.88 -58.34 -42.85
CA SER A 383 -4.97 -58.21 -41.87
C SER A 383 -4.73 -59.05 -40.62
N LEU A 384 -4.06 -60.21 -40.71
CA LEU A 384 -3.64 -60.99 -39.54
C LEU A 384 -2.46 -60.34 -38.82
N ARG A 385 -1.56 -59.66 -39.52
CA ARG A 385 -0.44 -58.88 -38.97
C ARG A 385 -0.92 -57.56 -38.43
N GLN A 386 -1.91 -56.95 -39.05
CA GLN A 386 -2.58 -55.76 -38.56
C GLN A 386 -3.40 -56.14 -37.33
N THR A 387 -4.18 -57.22 -37.35
CA THR A 387 -4.86 -57.69 -36.13
C THR A 387 -3.89 -58.21 -35.09
N ARG A 388 -2.74 -58.82 -35.45
CA ARG A 388 -1.68 -59.17 -34.50
C ARG A 388 -1.00 -57.94 -33.95
N SER A 389 -0.74 -56.93 -34.76
CA SER A 389 -0.16 -55.64 -34.36
C SER A 389 -1.16 -54.86 -33.51
N GLU A 390 -2.44 -54.89 -33.84
CA GLU A 390 -3.52 -54.33 -33.05
C GLU A 390 -3.69 -55.12 -31.75
N LEU A 391 -3.55 -56.45 -31.76
CA LEU A 391 -3.54 -57.29 -30.56
C LEU A 391 -2.25 -57.11 -29.74
N GLU A 392 -1.11 -56.85 -30.37
CA GLU A 392 0.18 -56.57 -29.72
C GLU A 392 0.14 -55.18 -29.10
N VAL A 393 -0.39 -54.19 -29.82
CA VAL A 393 -0.68 -52.85 -29.28
C VAL A 393 -1.76 -52.93 -28.21
N GLN A 394 -2.80 -53.76 -28.35
CA GLN A 394 -3.79 -53.97 -27.29
C GLN A 394 -3.22 -54.74 -26.11
N LEU A 395 -2.31 -55.68 -26.31
CA LEU A 395 -1.62 -56.41 -25.25
C LEU A 395 -0.64 -55.49 -24.54
N GLU A 396 0.06 -54.62 -25.28
CA GLU A 396 0.98 -53.63 -24.75
C GLU A 396 0.22 -52.49 -24.07
N THR A 397 -0.90 -52.06 -24.62
CA THR A 397 -1.87 -51.16 -23.99
C THR A 397 -2.44 -51.83 -22.74
N ALA A 398 -2.84 -53.10 -22.78
CA ALA A 398 -3.31 -53.82 -21.60
C ALA A 398 -2.18 -54.09 -20.59
N ASN A 399 -0.92 -54.20 -21.01
CA ASN A 399 0.23 -54.39 -20.14
C ASN A 399 0.66 -53.07 -19.50
N THR A 400 0.62 -51.97 -20.25
CA THR A 400 0.85 -50.61 -19.74
C THR A 400 -0.31 -50.19 -18.86
N GLU A 401 -1.56 -50.43 -19.23
CA GLU A 401 -2.74 -50.29 -18.37
C GLU A 401 -2.62 -51.17 -17.14
N ARG A 402 -2.18 -52.43 -17.26
CA ARG A 402 -1.95 -53.31 -16.10
C ARG A 402 -0.81 -52.80 -15.22
N SER A 403 0.26 -52.27 -15.80
CA SER A 403 1.39 -51.69 -15.08
C SER A 403 1.00 -50.38 -14.39
N GLN A 404 0.21 -49.54 -15.07
CA GLN A 404 -0.42 -48.34 -14.55
C GLN A 404 -1.42 -48.70 -13.45
N LEU A 405 -2.23 -49.73 -13.63
CA LEU A 405 -3.13 -50.25 -12.59
C LEU A 405 -2.34 -50.84 -11.43
N TYR A 406 -1.20 -51.50 -11.65
CA TYR A 406 -0.32 -51.95 -10.56
C TYR A 406 0.35 -50.77 -9.85
N SER A 407 0.76 -49.73 -10.57
CA SER A 407 1.31 -48.50 -10.02
C SER A 407 0.25 -47.75 -9.23
N GLN A 408 -0.95 -47.58 -9.79
CA GLN A 408 -2.12 -47.01 -9.12
C GLN A 408 -2.54 -47.86 -7.93
N LEU A 409 -2.46 -49.19 -8.00
CA LEU A 409 -2.80 -50.06 -6.87
C LEU A 409 -1.73 -49.99 -5.79
N SER A 410 -0.45 -49.86 -6.14
CA SER A 410 0.65 -49.58 -5.22
C SER A 410 0.57 -48.18 -4.61
N GLU A 411 0.15 -47.20 -5.40
CA GLU A 411 -0.04 -45.82 -4.99
C GLU A 411 -1.27 -45.69 -4.11
N ILE A 412 -2.40 -46.29 -4.48
CA ILE A 412 -3.59 -46.41 -3.64
C ILE A 412 -3.27 -47.20 -2.38
N GLN A 413 -2.42 -48.23 -2.42
CA GLN A 413 -1.96 -48.93 -1.22
C GLN A 413 -1.13 -48.00 -0.33
N SER A 414 -0.17 -47.27 -0.90
CA SER A 414 0.63 -46.26 -0.18
C SER A 414 -0.24 -45.13 0.38
N GLN A 415 -1.21 -44.63 -0.39
CA GLN A 415 -2.20 -43.64 0.02
C GLN A 415 -3.14 -44.21 1.07
N THR A 416 -3.52 -45.49 1.00
CA THR A 416 -4.34 -46.16 2.03
C THR A 416 -3.55 -46.35 3.30
N GLU A 417 -2.27 -46.68 3.21
CA GLU A 417 -1.37 -46.85 4.35
C GLU A 417 -1.05 -45.49 4.99
N THR A 418 -0.84 -44.45 4.18
CA THR A 418 -0.72 -43.05 4.60
C THR A 418 -2.03 -42.53 5.19
N ALA A 419 -3.17 -42.82 4.57
CA ALA A 419 -4.48 -42.48 5.09
C ALA A 419 -4.77 -43.23 6.39
N HIS A 420 -4.29 -44.47 6.55
CA HIS A 420 -4.43 -45.22 7.79
C HIS A 420 -3.49 -44.68 8.88
N GLN A 421 -2.27 -44.26 8.54
CA GLN A 421 -1.38 -43.52 9.44
C GLN A 421 -1.98 -42.18 9.85
N ASN A 422 -2.53 -41.42 8.90
CA ASN A 422 -3.25 -40.17 9.15
C ASN A 422 -4.51 -40.42 9.97
N GLN A 423 -5.25 -41.51 9.73
CA GLN A 423 -6.40 -41.91 10.53
C GLN A 423 -5.97 -42.25 11.96
N ASN A 424 -4.86 -42.95 12.14
CA ASN A 424 -4.31 -43.27 13.47
C ASN A 424 -3.79 -42.00 14.18
N GLN A 425 -3.17 -41.08 13.45
CA GLN A 425 -2.72 -39.79 13.96
C GLN A 425 -3.91 -38.89 14.33
N LEU A 426 -4.91 -38.78 13.47
CA LEU A 426 -6.17 -38.09 13.75
C LEU A 426 -6.91 -38.76 14.91
N GLN A 427 -6.91 -40.08 15.02
CA GLN A 427 -7.49 -40.79 16.16
C GLN A 427 -6.74 -40.46 17.45
N SER A 428 -5.40 -40.36 17.41
CA SER A 428 -4.59 -39.94 18.56
C SER A 428 -4.85 -38.47 18.93
N GLN A 429 -5.00 -37.59 17.93
CA GLN A 429 -5.34 -36.18 18.12
C GLN A 429 -6.76 -36.02 18.65
N ILE A 430 -7.72 -36.83 18.19
CA ILE A 430 -9.09 -36.87 18.72
C ILE A 430 -9.05 -37.33 20.17
N SER A 431 -8.33 -38.40 20.52
CA SER A 431 -8.19 -38.84 21.91
C SER A 431 -7.50 -37.81 22.80
N GLU A 432 -6.49 -37.09 22.29
CA GLU A 432 -5.83 -35.99 22.98
C GLU A 432 -6.79 -34.80 23.18
N LEU A 433 -7.52 -34.41 22.14
CA LEU A 433 -8.55 -33.35 22.19
C LEU A 433 -9.71 -33.75 23.11
N GLU A 434 -10.13 -35.00 23.11
CA GLU A 434 -11.14 -35.52 24.03
C GLU A 434 -10.65 -35.43 25.49
N HIS A 435 -9.38 -35.77 25.74
CA HIS A 435 -8.78 -35.63 27.06
C HIS A 435 -8.63 -34.16 27.47
N GLN A 436 -8.21 -33.28 26.56
CA GLN A 436 -8.15 -31.83 26.79
C GLN A 436 -9.54 -31.24 27.04
N LEU A 437 -10.55 -31.68 26.29
CA LEU A 437 -11.92 -31.22 26.43
C LEU A 437 -12.54 -31.73 27.73
N GLU A 438 -12.19 -32.94 28.17
CA GLU A 438 -12.57 -33.45 29.49
C GLU A 438 -11.86 -32.69 30.62
N SER A 439 -10.58 -32.35 30.46
CA SER A 439 -9.84 -31.50 31.40
C SER A 439 -10.47 -30.09 31.49
N VAL A 440 -10.85 -29.50 30.36
CA VAL A 440 -11.55 -28.21 30.31
C VAL A 440 -12.96 -28.31 30.89
N ARG A 441 -13.67 -29.42 30.69
CA ARG A 441 -14.96 -29.67 31.35
C ARG A 441 -14.81 -29.79 32.85
N GLN A 442 -13.78 -30.47 33.33
CA GLN A 442 -13.50 -30.63 34.75
C GLN A 442 -13.13 -29.29 35.39
N SER A 443 -12.26 -28.49 34.74
CA SER A 443 -11.91 -27.15 35.21
C SER A 443 -13.10 -26.19 35.14
N ARG A 444 -13.95 -26.29 34.12
CA ARG A 444 -15.21 -25.54 34.03
C ARG A 444 -16.17 -25.94 35.15
N SER A 445 -16.29 -27.24 35.45
CA SER A 445 -17.12 -27.72 36.56
C SER A 445 -16.60 -27.25 37.93
N GLU A 446 -15.27 -27.21 38.12
CA GLU A 446 -14.65 -26.65 39.32
C GLU A 446 -14.87 -25.15 39.42
N LEU A 447 -14.75 -24.42 38.31
CA LEU A 447 -15.00 -22.99 38.27
C LEU A 447 -16.48 -22.68 38.49
N GLU A 448 -17.40 -23.44 37.89
CA GLU A 448 -18.85 -23.33 38.13
C GLU A 448 -19.18 -23.60 39.61
N PHE A 449 -18.53 -24.57 40.24
CA PHE A 449 -18.68 -24.83 41.68
C PHE A 449 -18.14 -23.68 42.53
N GLN A 450 -16.96 -23.15 42.20
CA GLN A 450 -16.37 -21.99 42.88
C GLN A 450 -17.25 -20.74 42.74
N LEU A 451 -17.72 -20.45 41.52
CA LEU A 451 -18.60 -19.32 41.25
C LEU A 451 -19.93 -19.46 42.01
N THR A 452 -20.49 -20.66 42.07
CA THR A 452 -21.72 -20.93 42.82
C THR A 452 -21.52 -20.74 44.32
N SER A 453 -20.36 -21.17 44.85
CA SER A 453 -19.98 -20.93 46.24
C SER A 453 -19.80 -19.44 46.54
N GLU A 454 -19.14 -18.71 45.67
CA GLU A 454 -18.89 -17.27 45.82
C GLU A 454 -20.18 -16.46 45.70
N ILE A 455 -21.06 -16.81 44.75
CA ILE A 455 -22.42 -16.24 44.64
C ILE A 455 -23.20 -16.50 45.94
N SER A 456 -23.14 -17.71 46.49
CA SER A 456 -23.82 -18.04 47.75
C SER A 456 -23.26 -17.24 48.93
N GLN A 457 -21.95 -17.01 48.95
CA GLN A 457 -21.28 -16.20 49.97
C GLN A 457 -21.63 -14.72 49.84
N LEU A 458 -21.63 -14.17 48.63
CA LEU A 458 -22.03 -12.80 48.35
C LEU A 458 -23.52 -12.57 48.64
N GLN A 459 -24.38 -13.55 48.35
CA GLN A 459 -25.79 -13.52 48.74
C GLN A 459 -25.94 -13.48 50.26
N SER A 460 -25.21 -14.31 50.99
CA SER A 460 -25.19 -14.28 52.47
C SER A 460 -24.68 -12.94 53.02
N GLN A 461 -23.63 -12.37 52.42
CA GLN A 461 -23.11 -11.06 52.80
C GLN A 461 -24.12 -9.94 52.48
N THR A 462 -24.81 -10.02 51.35
CA THR A 462 -25.85 -9.06 50.94
C THR A 462 -27.06 -9.15 51.87
N GLU A 463 -27.46 -10.37 52.26
CA GLU A 463 -28.55 -10.58 53.21
C GLU A 463 -28.19 -10.06 54.61
N THR A 464 -26.94 -10.27 55.05
CA THR A 464 -26.41 -9.71 56.29
C THR A 464 -26.35 -8.18 56.22
N ALA A 465 -25.90 -7.62 55.10
CA ALA A 465 -25.86 -6.17 54.88
C ALA A 465 -27.27 -5.57 54.85
N ASN A 466 -28.25 -6.24 54.25
CA ASN A 466 -29.66 -5.83 54.25
C ASN A 466 -30.26 -5.91 55.66
N GLN A 467 -29.93 -6.94 56.44
CA GLN A 467 -30.34 -7.02 57.85
C GLN A 467 -29.73 -5.86 58.66
N ASN A 468 -28.45 -5.57 58.46
CA ASN A 468 -27.78 -4.43 59.09
C ASN A 468 -28.38 -3.09 58.65
N GLN A 469 -28.71 -2.94 57.36
CA GLN A 469 -29.37 -1.75 56.82
C GLN A 469 -30.77 -1.58 57.42
N ASN A 470 -31.54 -2.65 57.54
CA ASN A 470 -32.86 -2.61 58.18
C ASN A 470 -32.75 -2.26 59.68
N GLN A 471 -31.72 -2.80 60.36
CA GLN A 471 -31.46 -2.48 61.76
C GLN A 471 -31.02 -1.02 61.93
N LEU A 472 -30.14 -0.51 61.08
CA LEU A 472 -29.75 0.91 61.05
C LEU A 472 -30.93 1.80 60.71
N GLN A 473 -31.79 1.40 59.78
CA GLN A 473 -33.01 2.15 59.44
C GLN A 473 -33.97 2.21 60.63
N SER A 474 -34.14 1.11 61.36
CA SER A 474 -34.91 1.11 62.61
C SER A 474 -34.29 2.02 63.68
N GLN A 475 -32.96 2.02 63.81
CA GLN A 475 -32.24 2.92 64.72
C GLN A 475 -32.37 4.38 64.31
N ILE A 476 -32.34 4.68 63.01
CA ILE A 476 -32.57 6.03 62.48
C ILE A 476 -34.00 6.46 62.79
N SER A 477 -35.01 5.63 62.52
CA SER A 477 -36.41 5.95 62.83
C SER A 477 -36.65 6.14 64.34
N GLU A 478 -35.96 5.37 65.18
CA GLU A 478 -36.02 5.53 66.64
C GLU A 478 -35.31 6.81 67.11
N LEU A 479 -34.13 7.12 66.55
CA LEU A 479 -33.44 8.38 66.81
C LEU A 479 -34.25 9.58 66.32
N GLU A 480 -34.91 9.49 65.16
CA GLU A 480 -35.81 10.52 64.64
C GLU A 480 -37.01 10.73 65.55
N ALA A 481 -37.62 9.65 66.07
CA ALA A 481 -38.70 9.74 67.06
C ALA A 481 -38.22 10.36 68.38
N GLN A 482 -37.01 10.02 68.84
CA GLN A 482 -36.39 10.64 70.01
C GLN A 482 -36.07 12.12 69.78
N LEU A 483 -35.58 12.49 68.59
CA LEU A 483 -35.27 13.86 68.21
C LEU A 483 -36.54 14.70 68.09
N GLU A 484 -37.63 14.12 67.59
CA GLU A 484 -38.94 14.76 67.55
C GLU A 484 -39.54 14.92 68.96
N SER A 485 -39.38 13.92 69.83
CA SER A 485 -39.74 14.05 71.25
C SER A 485 -38.93 15.15 71.95
N VAL A 486 -37.62 15.23 71.68
CA VAL A 486 -36.75 16.29 72.19
C VAL A 486 -37.18 17.65 71.62
N ARG A 487 -37.52 17.76 70.34
CA ARG A 487 -38.03 19.00 69.73
C ARG A 487 -39.36 19.42 70.34
N GLN A 488 -40.27 18.48 70.59
CA GLN A 488 -41.55 18.74 71.24
C GLN A 488 -41.33 19.20 72.69
N SER A 489 -40.44 18.54 73.44
CA SER A 489 -40.07 18.98 74.79
C SER A 489 -39.38 20.35 74.78
N ARG A 490 -38.54 20.64 73.77
CA ARG A 490 -37.90 21.95 73.59
C ARG A 490 -38.92 23.02 73.25
N SER A 491 -39.90 22.72 72.40
CA SER A 491 -41.01 23.62 72.06
C SER A 491 -41.90 23.90 73.27
N GLU A 492 -42.19 22.88 74.10
CA GLU A 492 -42.93 23.05 75.34
C GLU A 492 -42.12 23.88 76.35
N LEU A 493 -40.82 23.63 76.47
CA LEU A 493 -39.93 24.41 77.33
C LEU A 493 -39.78 25.85 76.84
N GLU A 494 -39.67 26.08 75.53
CA GLU A 494 -39.63 27.40 74.90
C GLU A 494 -40.96 28.13 75.13
N SER A 495 -42.11 27.45 75.02
CA SER A 495 -43.42 28.01 75.35
C SER A 495 -43.54 28.37 76.84
N GLN A 496 -43.06 27.50 77.73
CA GLN A 496 -43.03 27.77 79.17
C GLN A 496 -42.09 28.92 79.51
N LEU A 497 -40.91 28.99 78.90
CA LEU A 497 -39.94 30.06 79.12
C LEU A 497 -40.47 31.39 78.56
N THR A 498 -41.16 31.37 77.42
CA THR A 498 -41.81 32.55 76.84
C THR A 498 -42.96 33.02 77.72
N SER A 499 -43.77 32.10 78.25
CA SER A 499 -44.81 32.41 79.22
C SER A 499 -44.23 33.01 80.50
N GLN A 500 -43.18 32.42 81.07
CA GLN A 500 -42.51 32.93 82.27
C GLN A 500 -41.79 34.26 82.03
N LEU A 501 -41.20 34.47 80.85
CA LEU A 501 -40.64 35.77 80.46
C LEU A 501 -41.74 36.81 80.31
N SER A 502 -42.88 36.48 79.69
CA SER A 502 -44.03 37.39 79.57
C SER A 502 -44.65 37.72 80.93
N GLU A 503 -44.71 36.74 81.84
CA GLU A 503 -45.19 36.93 83.20
C GLU A 503 -44.19 37.76 84.02
N SER A 504 -42.88 37.49 83.89
CA SER A 504 -41.83 38.29 84.52
C SER A 504 -41.78 39.71 83.95
N GLN A 505 -42.01 39.89 82.65
CA GLN A 505 -42.15 41.21 82.02
C GLN A 505 -43.40 41.92 82.51
N SER A 506 -44.55 41.25 82.62
CA SER A 506 -45.75 41.82 83.22
C SER A 506 -45.54 42.20 84.69
N GLN A 507 -44.81 41.38 85.45
CA GLN A 507 -44.44 41.68 86.84
C GLN A 507 -43.45 42.84 86.94
N ILE A 508 -42.46 42.93 86.04
CA ILE A 508 -41.54 44.07 85.95
C ILE A 508 -42.28 45.33 85.52
N GLU A 509 -43.22 45.25 84.59
CA GLU A 509 -44.01 46.38 84.11
C GLU A 509 -44.98 46.85 85.19
N THR A 510 -45.57 45.93 85.95
CA THR A 510 -46.36 46.23 87.17
C THR A 510 -45.46 46.81 88.27
N ALA A 511 -44.26 46.29 88.47
CA ALA A 511 -43.30 46.82 89.44
C ALA A 511 -42.79 48.21 89.03
N ASN A 512 -42.62 48.48 87.74
CA ASN A 512 -42.25 49.79 87.20
C ASN A 512 -43.42 50.79 87.30
N GLN A 513 -44.66 50.35 87.08
CA GLN A 513 -45.85 51.17 87.34
C GLN A 513 -45.99 51.48 88.83
N ASN A 514 -45.78 50.49 89.70
CA ASN A 514 -45.77 50.67 91.16
C ASN A 514 -44.60 51.55 91.61
N GLN A 515 -43.42 51.42 90.99
CA GLN A 515 -42.27 52.28 91.24
C GLN A 515 -42.58 53.71 90.80
N ALA A 516 -43.15 53.92 89.62
CA ALA A 516 -43.56 55.25 89.15
C ALA A 516 -44.64 55.87 90.06
N GLN A 517 -45.57 55.04 90.55
CA GLN A 517 -46.60 55.47 91.50
C GLN A 517 -46.01 55.79 92.88
N LEU A 518 -45.07 54.99 93.38
CA LEU A 518 -44.32 55.27 94.61
C LEU A 518 -43.42 56.50 94.45
N GLN A 519 -42.86 56.75 93.28
CA GLN A 519 -42.01 57.89 92.99
C GLN A 519 -42.83 59.18 92.83
N SER A 520 -44.06 59.08 92.31
CA SER A 520 -45.09 60.13 92.41
C SER A 520 -45.50 60.36 93.87
N GLN A 521 -45.73 59.32 94.67
CA GLN A 521 -46.07 59.47 96.08
C GLN A 521 -44.91 60.05 96.90
N VAL A 522 -43.66 59.68 96.61
CA VAL A 522 -42.47 60.28 97.22
C VAL A 522 -42.33 61.72 96.80
N SER A 523 -42.51 62.06 95.52
CA SER A 523 -42.53 63.45 95.05
C SER A 523 -43.65 64.27 95.72
N ASP A 524 -44.85 63.70 95.88
CA ASP A 524 -45.98 64.35 96.56
C ASP A 524 -45.73 64.49 98.06
N LEU A 525 -45.12 63.49 98.70
CA LEU A 525 -44.71 63.55 100.11
C LEU A 525 -43.54 64.50 100.32
N GLU A 526 -42.60 64.61 99.38
CA GLU A 526 -41.50 65.60 99.39
C GLU A 526 -42.04 67.02 99.21
N ASN A 527 -43.03 67.22 98.33
CA ASN A 527 -43.73 68.49 98.20
C ASN A 527 -44.55 68.82 99.45
N GLN A 528 -45.23 67.83 100.05
CA GLN A 528 -45.93 68.00 101.32
C GLN A 528 -44.96 68.30 102.47
N LEU A 529 -43.81 67.62 102.54
CA LEU A 529 -42.77 67.83 103.53
C LEU A 529 -42.11 69.21 103.37
N ASN A 530 -41.84 69.64 102.14
CA ASN A 530 -41.37 70.99 101.84
C ASN A 530 -42.42 72.05 102.20
N SER A 531 -43.70 71.82 101.90
CA SER A 531 -44.79 72.72 102.30
C SER A 531 -44.97 72.76 103.82
N LEU A 532 -44.77 71.64 104.52
CA LEU A 532 -44.80 71.56 105.99
C LEU A 532 -43.56 72.19 106.61
N HIS A 533 -42.39 72.09 105.99
CA HIS A 533 -41.18 72.80 106.40
C HIS A 533 -41.31 74.31 106.20
N GLN A 534 -41.91 74.74 105.10
CA GLN A 534 -42.19 76.14 104.82
C GLN A 534 -43.24 76.68 105.79
N ASN A 535 -44.34 75.95 106.03
CA ASN A 535 -45.34 76.28 107.05
C ASN A 535 -44.75 76.27 108.46
N ARG A 536 -43.86 75.33 108.80
CA ARG A 536 -43.18 75.30 110.11
C ARG A 536 -42.23 76.49 110.26
N SER A 537 -41.47 76.83 109.22
CA SER A 537 -40.60 78.01 109.21
C SER A 537 -41.41 79.30 109.31
N GLU A 538 -42.55 79.39 108.63
CA GLU A 538 -43.47 80.53 108.72
C GLU A 538 -44.13 80.61 110.10
N LEU A 539 -44.54 79.48 110.69
CA LEU A 539 -45.03 79.43 112.08
C LEU A 539 -43.93 79.74 113.11
N GLU A 540 -42.68 79.32 112.89
CA GLU A 540 -41.54 79.63 113.76
C GLU A 540 -41.26 81.14 113.72
N VAL A 541 -41.28 81.76 112.53
CA VAL A 541 -41.18 83.23 112.39
C VAL A 541 -42.39 83.94 112.99
N GLN A 542 -43.62 83.44 112.82
CA GLN A 542 -44.82 84.02 113.45
C GLN A 542 -44.82 83.85 114.97
N LEU A 543 -44.29 82.75 115.50
CA LEU A 543 -44.14 82.51 116.94
C LEU A 543 -43.02 83.39 117.54
N GLU A 544 -41.91 83.58 116.82
CA GLU A 544 -40.84 84.51 117.17
C GLU A 544 -41.39 85.95 117.17
N THR A 545 -42.13 86.33 116.12
CA THR A 545 -42.77 87.65 115.98
C THR A 545 -43.80 87.89 117.08
N ALA A 546 -44.69 86.93 117.34
CA ALA A 546 -45.69 87.02 118.42
C ALA A 546 -45.04 87.00 119.81
N ASN A 547 -43.88 86.35 120.00
CA ASN A 547 -43.13 86.42 121.25
C ASN A 547 -42.41 87.76 121.42
N THR A 548 -41.88 88.36 120.36
CA THR A 548 -41.35 89.73 120.38
C THR A 548 -42.46 90.76 120.60
N GLU A 549 -43.62 90.62 119.95
CA GLU A 549 -44.79 91.49 120.17
C GLU A 549 -45.34 91.32 121.58
N ARG A 550 -45.42 90.09 122.10
CA ARG A 550 -45.81 89.83 123.50
C ARG A 550 -44.79 90.42 124.49
N SER A 551 -43.49 90.32 124.21
CA SER A 551 -42.44 90.94 125.03
C SER A 551 -42.50 92.48 124.96
N GLN A 552 -42.80 93.04 123.80
CA GLN A 552 -43.00 94.48 123.60
C GLN A 552 -44.27 94.96 124.28
N LEU A 553 -45.37 94.20 124.22
CA LEU A 553 -46.61 94.51 124.94
C LEU A 553 -46.44 94.37 126.45
N TYR A 554 -45.66 93.41 126.96
CA TYR A 554 -45.31 93.34 128.38
C TYR A 554 -44.41 94.50 128.83
N SER A 555 -43.46 94.93 127.98
CA SER A 555 -42.66 96.13 128.22
C SER A 555 -43.53 97.39 128.23
N GLN A 556 -44.46 97.53 127.29
CA GLN A 556 -45.39 98.67 127.20
C GLN A 556 -46.41 98.67 128.35
N LEU A 557 -46.88 97.52 128.82
CA LEU A 557 -47.75 97.42 130.00
C LEU A 557 -47.01 97.79 131.28
N SER A 558 -45.76 97.33 131.44
CA SER A 558 -44.89 97.72 132.55
C SER A 558 -44.55 99.21 132.51
N GLU A 559 -44.36 99.77 131.31
CA GLU A 559 -44.06 101.18 131.11
C GLU A 559 -45.30 102.06 131.33
N PHE A 560 -46.49 101.65 130.88
CA PHE A 560 -47.74 102.34 131.22
C PHE A 560 -48.10 102.23 132.71
N GLN A 561 -47.81 101.10 133.37
CA GLN A 561 -47.96 100.99 134.83
C GLN A 561 -46.98 101.93 135.56
N SER A 562 -45.72 101.99 135.13
CA SER A 562 -44.75 102.96 135.66
C SER A 562 -45.18 104.41 135.39
N GLN A 563 -45.75 104.71 134.23
CA GLN A 563 -46.24 106.06 133.89
C GLN A 563 -47.48 106.44 134.69
N ILE A 564 -48.38 105.51 135.00
CA ILE A 564 -49.55 105.74 135.87
C ILE A 564 -49.11 105.94 137.32
N GLU A 565 -48.12 105.19 137.80
CA GLU A 565 -47.57 105.34 139.16
C GLU A 565 -46.77 106.65 139.30
N THR A 566 -46.04 107.05 138.24
CA THR A 566 -45.36 108.36 138.15
C THR A 566 -46.36 109.51 138.04
N ALA A 567 -47.46 109.35 137.29
CA ALA A 567 -48.51 110.36 137.18
C ALA A 567 -49.27 110.55 138.50
N ASN A 568 -49.48 109.48 139.28
CA ASN A 568 -50.08 109.55 140.62
C ASN A 568 -49.13 110.17 141.67
N GLN A 569 -47.82 109.91 141.58
CA GLN A 569 -46.81 110.63 142.38
C GLN A 569 -46.72 112.12 141.98
N ASN A 570 -46.81 112.43 140.69
CA ASN A 570 -46.86 113.81 140.20
C ASN A 570 -48.16 114.51 140.62
N GLN A 571 -49.30 113.81 140.67
CA GLN A 571 -50.56 114.33 141.21
C GLN A 571 -50.44 114.68 142.70
N ALA A 572 -49.71 113.89 143.51
CA ALA A 572 -49.44 114.20 144.91
C ALA A 572 -48.40 115.33 145.10
N GLN A 573 -47.40 115.42 144.22
CA GLN A 573 -46.35 116.43 144.25
C GLN A 573 -46.85 117.80 143.78
N LEU A 574 -47.71 117.86 142.76
CA LEU A 574 -48.37 119.09 142.30
C LEU A 574 -49.38 119.63 143.33
N GLN A 575 -50.04 118.78 144.12
CA GLN A 575 -50.88 119.22 145.24
C GLN A 575 -50.07 119.82 146.40
N TYR A 576 -48.84 119.36 146.65
CA TYR A 576 -47.92 119.98 147.61
C TYR A 576 -47.31 121.29 147.08
N GLN A 577 -47.03 121.35 145.77
CA GLN A 577 -46.53 122.56 145.11
C GLN A 577 -47.59 123.68 145.03
N VAL A 578 -48.87 123.35 144.87
CA VAL A 578 -49.95 124.35 144.95
C VAL A 578 -50.06 124.94 146.36
N ALA A 579 -49.88 124.15 147.41
CA ALA A 579 -49.87 124.65 148.80
C ALA A 579 -48.62 125.50 149.14
N ASP A 580 -47.45 125.18 148.56
CA ASP A 580 -46.21 125.98 148.71
C ASP A 580 -46.26 127.28 147.89
N LEU A 581 -46.80 127.24 146.67
CA LEU A 581 -46.97 128.42 145.82
C LEU A 581 -47.97 129.43 146.41
N GLU A 582 -49.00 128.97 147.14
CA GLU A 582 -49.89 129.84 147.91
C GLU A 582 -49.16 130.53 149.08
N GLN A 583 -48.15 129.89 149.69
CA GLN A 583 -47.26 130.50 150.70
C GLN A 583 -46.22 131.46 150.08
N GLN A 584 -45.73 131.17 148.86
CA GLN A 584 -44.84 132.05 148.12
C GLN A 584 -45.55 133.31 147.60
N LEU A 585 -46.85 133.23 147.28
CA LEU A 585 -47.71 134.37 146.90
C LEU A 585 -47.78 135.43 148.03
N GLU A 586 -47.71 135.02 149.30
CA GLU A 586 -47.66 135.91 150.46
C GLU A 586 -46.30 136.63 150.56
N SER A 587 -45.18 135.93 150.30
CA SER A 587 -43.81 136.50 150.36
C SER A 587 -43.48 137.45 149.19
N VAL A 588 -43.98 137.16 147.98
CA VAL A 588 -43.77 138.00 146.79
C VAL A 588 -44.59 139.29 146.88
N SER A 589 -45.69 139.28 147.63
CA SER A 589 -46.43 140.50 147.95
C SER A 589 -45.64 141.48 148.82
N GLN A 590 -44.72 140.97 149.66
CA GLN A 590 -43.81 141.75 150.50
C GLN A 590 -42.61 142.30 149.69
N SER A 591 -42.08 141.54 148.73
CA SER A 591 -41.02 142.00 147.81
C SER A 591 -41.53 142.97 146.72
N ARG A 592 -42.85 142.97 146.45
CA ARG A 592 -43.54 144.06 145.72
C ARG A 592 -43.32 145.44 146.35
N SER A 593 -42.98 145.53 147.65
CA SER A 593 -42.84 146.81 148.37
C SER A 593 -41.41 147.38 148.40
N GLU A 594 -40.39 146.52 148.39
CA GLU A 594 -38.98 146.95 148.47
C GLU A 594 -38.39 147.35 147.10
N LEU A 595 -38.71 146.61 146.04
CA LEU A 595 -38.21 146.89 144.69
C LEU A 595 -38.79 148.18 144.09
N ALA A 596 -40.02 148.54 144.46
CA ALA A 596 -40.65 149.82 144.12
C ALA A 596 -39.89 151.03 144.70
N SER A 597 -39.15 150.86 145.81
CA SER A 597 -38.28 151.89 146.38
C SER A 597 -36.93 152.00 145.65
N GLN A 598 -36.41 150.89 145.12
CA GLN A 598 -35.11 150.83 144.43
C GLN A 598 -35.15 151.34 142.99
N LEU A 599 -36.19 151.04 142.22
CA LEU A 599 -36.21 151.49 140.81
C LEU A 599 -36.53 152.98 140.67
N SER A 600 -37.31 153.54 141.59
CA SER A 600 -37.48 154.98 141.78
C SER A 600 -36.12 155.70 141.90
N SER A 601 -35.15 155.11 142.61
CA SER A 601 -33.78 155.61 142.71
C SER A 601 -32.98 155.47 141.41
N GLN A 602 -33.19 154.41 140.62
CA GLN A 602 -32.51 154.22 139.33
C GLN A 602 -33.04 155.15 138.24
N ILE A 603 -34.33 155.45 138.24
CA ILE A 603 -34.95 156.40 137.31
C ILE A 603 -34.30 157.79 137.47
N SER A 604 -34.00 158.23 138.71
CA SER A 604 -33.29 159.50 138.96
C SER A 604 -31.80 159.46 138.58
N GLN A 605 -31.11 158.31 138.66
CA GLN A 605 -29.70 158.18 138.23
C GLN A 605 -29.54 158.12 136.70
N LEU A 606 -30.42 157.40 136.00
CA LEU A 606 -30.35 157.28 134.55
C LEU A 606 -30.74 158.58 133.85
N GLN A 607 -31.66 159.37 134.42
CA GLN A 607 -31.95 160.72 133.93
C GLN A 607 -30.72 161.65 134.01
N SER A 608 -29.85 161.50 135.02
CA SER A 608 -28.56 162.22 135.08
C SER A 608 -27.53 161.72 134.04
N GLN A 609 -27.60 160.45 133.64
CA GLN A 609 -26.72 159.87 132.62
C GLN A 609 -27.17 160.25 131.20
N ILE A 610 -28.47 160.40 130.97
CA ILE A 610 -29.05 160.95 129.73
C ILE A 610 -28.54 162.39 129.48
N GLU A 611 -28.41 163.22 130.52
CA GLU A 611 -27.91 164.59 130.36
C GLU A 611 -26.40 164.65 130.01
N THR A 612 -25.60 163.72 130.56
CA THR A 612 -24.13 163.69 130.38
C THR A 612 -23.72 163.07 129.04
N ALA A 613 -24.43 162.04 128.58
CA ALA A 613 -24.15 161.40 127.29
C ALA A 613 -24.51 162.30 126.09
N ASN A 614 -25.56 163.11 126.22
CA ASN A 614 -25.93 164.10 125.21
C ASN A 614 -24.87 165.21 125.06
N GLN A 615 -24.12 165.54 126.11
CA GLN A 615 -22.97 166.46 126.03
C GLN A 615 -21.75 165.81 125.37
N ASN A 616 -21.50 164.52 125.61
CA ASN A 616 -20.35 163.79 125.04
C ASN A 616 -20.53 163.45 123.55
N GLN A 617 -21.73 163.13 123.07
CA GLN A 617 -21.92 162.82 121.65
C GLN A 617 -21.87 164.08 120.78
N ALA A 618 -22.35 165.23 121.27
CA ALA A 618 -22.15 166.52 120.61
C ALA A 618 -20.64 166.84 120.40
N GLN A 619 -19.77 166.33 121.30
CA GLN A 619 -18.32 166.45 121.21
C GLN A 619 -17.69 165.47 120.18
N LEU A 620 -18.23 164.25 120.06
CA LEU A 620 -17.83 163.26 119.04
C LEU A 620 -18.27 163.64 117.62
N GLN A 621 -19.42 164.32 117.49
CA GLN A 621 -19.90 164.84 116.21
C GLN A 621 -18.95 165.92 115.63
N SER A 622 -18.23 166.65 116.50
CA SER A 622 -17.16 167.59 116.14
C SER A 622 -15.86 166.90 115.70
N GLN A 623 -15.52 165.73 116.26
CA GLN A 623 -14.32 164.98 115.88
C GLN A 623 -14.45 164.25 114.53
N VAL A 624 -15.65 163.78 114.20
CA VAL A 624 -15.91 163.14 112.90
C VAL A 624 -15.87 164.18 111.76
N SER A 625 -16.29 165.42 112.02
CA SER A 625 -16.20 166.51 111.05
C SER A 625 -14.75 166.93 110.72
N ASP A 626 -13.81 166.79 111.67
CA ASP A 626 -12.37 166.98 111.40
C ASP A 626 -11.76 165.78 110.62
N LEU A 627 -12.33 164.57 110.76
CA LEU A 627 -11.96 163.37 109.99
C LEU A 627 -12.52 163.37 108.57
N GLU A 628 -13.65 164.07 108.32
CA GLU A 628 -14.15 164.36 106.96
C GLU A 628 -13.12 165.11 106.11
N SER A 629 -12.28 165.98 106.69
CA SER A 629 -11.31 166.82 105.95
C SER A 629 -10.07 166.07 105.44
N GLN A 630 -9.63 165.02 106.15
CA GLN A 630 -8.40 164.28 105.78
C GLN A 630 -8.63 163.23 104.69
N LEU A 631 -9.81 162.60 104.64
CA LEU A 631 -10.11 161.49 103.72
C LEU A 631 -10.54 161.98 102.32
N GLU A 632 -11.14 163.16 102.25
CA GLU A 632 -11.40 163.90 101.01
C GLU A 632 -10.08 164.21 100.26
N SER A 633 -8.98 164.49 100.96
CA SER A 633 -7.66 164.72 100.34
C SER A 633 -7.00 163.46 99.73
N VAL A 634 -7.38 162.25 100.18
CA VAL A 634 -6.77 160.97 99.77
C VAL A 634 -7.49 160.28 98.61
N ARG A 635 -8.75 160.60 98.29
CA ARG A 635 -9.44 160.04 97.09
C ARG A 635 -9.45 160.98 95.89
N GLN A 636 -9.29 162.27 96.11
CA GLN A 636 -8.96 163.22 95.05
C GLN A 636 -7.65 162.81 94.31
N SER A 637 -6.68 162.20 95.01
CA SER A 637 -5.48 161.59 94.39
C SER A 637 -5.71 160.23 93.72
N ARG A 638 -6.75 159.46 94.11
CA ARG A 638 -7.13 158.20 93.44
C ARG A 638 -7.88 158.43 92.12
N SER A 639 -8.60 159.55 92.02
CA SER A 639 -9.20 160.07 90.79
C SER A 639 -8.13 160.41 89.73
N GLU A 640 -6.99 160.97 90.15
CA GLU A 640 -5.87 161.36 89.26
C GLU A 640 -5.08 160.15 88.68
N LEU A 641 -5.01 159.01 89.38
CA LEU A 641 -4.25 157.84 88.93
C LEU A 641 -4.99 156.96 87.89
N ALA A 642 -6.32 156.92 87.86
CA ALA A 642 -7.07 156.12 86.88
C ALA A 642 -7.27 156.86 85.53
N SER A 643 -7.30 158.18 85.55
CA SER A 643 -7.18 159.05 84.36
C SER A 643 -5.90 158.73 83.56
N GLN A 644 -4.81 158.36 84.23
CA GLN A 644 -3.55 157.93 83.58
C GLN A 644 -3.64 156.54 82.92
N LEU A 645 -4.50 155.63 83.41
CA LEU A 645 -4.70 154.31 82.81
C LEU A 645 -5.51 154.37 81.50
N GLU A 646 -6.36 155.39 81.37
CA GLU A 646 -7.05 155.72 80.13
C GLU A 646 -6.10 156.29 79.05
N THR A 647 -4.93 156.82 79.45
CA THR A 647 -3.89 157.32 78.53
C THR A 647 -3.06 156.19 77.92
N ALA A 648 -2.69 155.16 78.69
CA ALA A 648 -1.88 154.03 78.20
C ALA A 648 -2.62 153.13 77.19
N ASN A 649 -3.96 153.03 77.24
CA ASN A 649 -4.72 152.23 76.27
C ASN A 649 -5.02 152.96 74.95
N ARG A 650 -4.93 154.31 74.92
CA ARG A 650 -4.88 155.08 73.66
C ARG A 650 -3.58 154.83 72.89
N GLU A 651 -2.46 154.61 73.58
CA GLU A 651 -1.18 154.22 72.95
C GLU A 651 -1.24 152.79 72.39
N ARG A 652 -1.95 151.87 73.05
CA ARG A 652 -2.20 150.52 72.53
C ARG A 652 -3.08 150.51 71.27
N SER A 653 -3.99 151.48 71.14
CA SER A 653 -4.77 151.70 69.92
C SER A 653 -3.92 152.13 68.71
N HIS A 654 -2.70 152.65 68.93
CA HIS A 654 -1.82 153.19 67.89
C HIS A 654 -0.91 152.10 67.28
N LEU A 655 -0.54 151.06 68.03
CA LEU A 655 0.35 149.99 67.56
C LEU A 655 -0.34 148.93 66.68
N TYR A 656 -1.64 148.63 66.84
CA TYR A 656 -2.32 147.64 65.96
C TYR A 656 -2.83 148.23 64.63
N SER A 657 -2.95 149.56 64.55
CA SER A 657 -3.13 150.28 63.27
C SER A 657 -1.93 150.12 62.34
N GLN A 658 -0.73 149.89 62.85
CA GLN A 658 0.46 149.58 62.03
C GLN A 658 0.46 148.14 61.49
N LEU A 659 -0.34 147.23 62.07
CA LEU A 659 -0.52 145.85 61.59
C LEU A 659 -1.59 145.72 60.50
N SER A 660 -2.48 146.71 60.38
CA SER A 660 -3.46 146.80 59.29
C SER A 660 -2.84 146.98 57.90
N GLU A 661 -1.54 147.32 57.79
CA GLU A 661 -0.92 147.72 56.51
C GLU A 661 -0.05 146.62 55.87
N PHE A 662 0.36 145.59 56.64
CA PHE A 662 1.22 144.52 56.12
C PHE A 662 0.49 143.27 55.56
N GLN A 663 -0.80 142.98 55.89
CA GLN A 663 -1.47 141.75 55.40
C GLN A 663 -2.50 141.96 54.28
N GLY A 664 -2.86 143.20 53.94
CA GLY A 664 -3.52 143.51 52.66
C GLY A 664 -2.62 143.27 51.43
N GLN A 665 -1.32 143.01 51.62
CA GLN A 665 -0.40 142.59 50.56
C GLN A 665 -0.40 141.06 50.31
N ILE A 666 -1.18 140.26 51.07
CA ILE A 666 -1.40 138.81 50.86
C ILE A 666 -2.80 138.46 50.32
N ASP A 667 -3.74 139.41 50.28
CA ASP A 667 -4.72 139.40 49.19
C ASP A 667 -4.00 139.16 47.84
N THR A 668 -4.74 138.79 46.81
CA THR A 668 -4.30 138.83 45.39
C THR A 668 -3.55 137.59 44.85
N ALA A 669 -2.98 136.69 45.67
CA ALA A 669 -2.26 135.52 45.14
C ALA A 669 -3.10 134.23 44.94
N ASN A 670 -4.14 133.94 45.74
CA ASN A 670 -4.87 132.64 45.69
C ASN A 670 -6.25 132.64 45.02
N GLN A 671 -6.65 133.75 44.38
CA GLN A 671 -7.85 133.82 43.55
C GLN A 671 -7.66 133.23 42.12
N ASN A 672 -6.44 132.84 41.70
CA ASN A 672 -6.12 132.47 40.31
C ASN A 672 -5.87 130.97 40.05
N GLN A 673 -6.14 130.08 41.01
CA GLN A 673 -6.19 128.62 40.80
C GLN A 673 -7.63 128.11 40.98
N ALA A 674 -8.60 128.74 40.33
CA ALA A 674 -8.95 128.31 38.98
C ALA A 674 -9.38 126.82 38.98
N GLN A 675 -10.69 126.53 38.92
CA GLN A 675 -11.53 126.79 37.76
C GLN A 675 -10.90 126.11 36.53
N LEU A 676 -11.69 125.35 35.78
CA LEU A 676 -11.31 124.71 34.50
C LEU A 676 -10.74 123.28 34.49
N GLN A 677 -10.88 122.47 35.53
CA GLN A 677 -10.73 121.00 35.39
C GLN A 677 -11.88 120.21 36.08
N PHE A 678 -13.15 120.43 35.74
CA PHE A 678 -13.81 120.16 34.44
C PHE A 678 -14.07 118.66 34.25
N GLN A 679 -15.29 118.19 34.52
CA GLN A 679 -16.39 118.18 33.55
C GLN A 679 -16.10 117.41 32.24
N VAL A 680 -15.01 116.65 32.10
CA VAL A 680 -14.62 116.00 30.83
C VAL A 680 -14.57 114.47 30.74
N SER A 681 -14.70 113.66 31.81
CA SER A 681 -14.74 112.19 31.66
C SER A 681 -16.04 111.50 32.08
N GLU A 682 -17.17 112.18 31.82
CA GLU A 682 -18.55 111.70 31.90
C GLU A 682 -18.96 110.76 30.74
N LEU A 683 -18.13 110.46 29.72
CA LEU A 683 -18.65 109.95 28.43
C LEU A 683 -18.01 108.67 27.85
N GLU A 684 -17.14 107.92 28.54
CA GLU A 684 -16.22 106.99 27.84
C GLU A 684 -16.30 105.46 28.06
N HIS A 685 -17.17 104.83 28.88
CA HIS A 685 -17.27 103.34 28.79
C HIS A 685 -18.64 102.70 28.99
N GLN A 686 -19.64 103.31 28.38
CA GLN A 686 -20.84 102.64 27.88
C GLN A 686 -20.57 101.79 26.60
N LEU A 687 -19.29 101.48 26.29
CA LEU A 687 -18.85 100.90 25.01
C LEU A 687 -18.71 99.36 24.98
N GLU A 688 -18.89 98.62 26.08
CA GLU A 688 -18.68 97.16 26.07
C GLU A 688 -19.96 96.34 25.81
N THR A 689 -21.08 97.03 25.56
CA THR A 689 -22.39 96.43 25.30
C THR A 689 -22.64 96.03 23.84
N VAL A 690 -21.62 96.06 22.95
CA VAL A 690 -21.78 95.88 21.48
C VAL A 690 -21.10 94.62 20.90
N TYR A 691 -20.59 93.69 21.72
CA TYR A 691 -20.05 92.41 21.22
C TYR A 691 -20.92 91.18 21.52
N GLN A 692 -22.24 91.35 21.39
CA GLN A 692 -23.21 90.24 21.38
C GLN A 692 -23.38 89.53 20.02
N GLU A 693 -23.09 90.12 18.85
CA GLU A 693 -23.87 89.70 17.66
C GLU A 693 -23.06 89.10 16.50
N ARG A 694 -22.02 88.29 16.77
CA ARG A 694 -21.29 87.62 15.68
C ARG A 694 -21.10 86.11 15.88
N LEU A 695 -22.11 85.38 15.37
CA LEU A 695 -22.01 84.08 14.69
C LEU A 695 -22.23 82.80 15.53
N GLN A 696 -23.44 82.71 16.11
CA GLN A 696 -24.27 81.53 15.86
C GLN A 696 -24.61 81.43 14.37
N LEU A 697 -24.79 80.19 13.87
CA LEU A 697 -25.01 79.71 12.50
C LEU A 697 -23.72 79.10 11.89
N THR A 698 -23.39 77.81 12.05
CA THR A 698 -24.25 76.62 11.81
C THR A 698 -25.13 76.87 10.58
N SER A 699 -24.94 76.24 9.43
CA SER A 699 -24.94 74.79 9.28
C SER A 699 -25.34 74.51 7.81
N GLN A 700 -24.88 73.36 7.30
CA GLN A 700 -25.53 72.49 6.29
C GLN A 700 -24.97 72.44 4.86
N LEU A 701 -24.98 71.17 4.38
CA LEU A 701 -25.01 70.62 3.00
C LEU A 701 -23.66 70.18 2.42
N SER A 702 -23.31 68.89 2.22
CA SER A 702 -23.99 67.61 1.92
C SER A 702 -24.40 67.35 0.43
N GLU A 703 -23.61 66.47 -0.20
CA GLU A 703 -23.99 65.33 -1.09
C GLU A 703 -24.27 65.46 -2.62
N ALA A 704 -23.52 64.60 -3.36
CA ALA A 704 -23.93 63.55 -4.34
C ALA A 704 -23.96 63.76 -5.89
N GLY A 705 -23.34 62.75 -6.58
CA GLY A 705 -23.76 62.09 -7.85
C GLY A 705 -23.18 62.61 -9.18
N ASP A 706 -22.93 61.85 -10.26
CA ASP A 706 -22.97 60.41 -10.59
C ASP A 706 -22.55 60.21 -12.11
N ARG A 707 -21.91 59.07 -12.49
CA ARG A 707 -21.97 58.31 -13.81
C ARG A 707 -21.42 58.93 -15.14
N GLN A 708 -20.97 58.24 -16.21
CA GLN A 708 -20.77 56.84 -16.69
C GLN A 708 -20.06 56.82 -18.08
N SER A 709 -19.71 55.60 -18.57
CA SER A 709 -19.49 55.15 -19.99
C SER A 709 -18.07 55.23 -20.58
N GLU A 710 -17.58 54.37 -21.51
CA GLU A 710 -17.82 52.98 -21.99
C GLU A 710 -16.75 52.73 -23.12
N HIS A 711 -16.45 51.45 -23.42
CA HIS A 711 -16.18 50.90 -24.79
C HIS A 711 -14.76 50.69 -25.43
N PHE A 712 -14.62 49.49 -26.04
CA PHE A 712 -13.93 49.03 -27.29
C PHE A 712 -12.54 48.30 -27.31
N ASP A 713 -12.60 47.01 -27.74
CA ASP A 713 -11.96 46.28 -28.86
C ASP A 713 -10.45 45.91 -29.01
N SER A 714 -10.25 44.57 -28.96
CA SER A 714 -9.60 43.62 -29.91
C SER A 714 -8.42 43.95 -30.83
N GLU A 715 -7.43 43.03 -30.74
CA GLU A 715 -6.71 42.32 -31.83
C GLU A 715 -5.65 43.02 -32.73
N SER A 716 -4.40 42.58 -32.52
CA SER A 716 -3.58 41.81 -33.49
C SER A 716 -2.44 42.48 -34.29
N ARG A 717 -1.36 41.66 -34.39
CA ARG A 717 -0.24 41.57 -35.37
C ARG A 717 1.02 42.39 -35.08
N GLN A 718 2.09 41.71 -34.65
CA GLN A 718 3.11 40.97 -35.44
C GLN A 718 4.08 41.90 -36.18
N ILE A 719 5.38 41.61 -36.06
CA ILE A 719 6.45 41.74 -37.07
C ILE A 719 7.76 41.31 -36.36
N GLU A 720 8.27 40.12 -36.66
CA GLU A 720 9.44 39.87 -37.56
C GLU A 720 10.71 39.70 -36.72
N ALA A 721 11.71 38.89 -37.06
CA ALA A 721 12.02 38.08 -38.23
C ALA A 721 13.18 37.13 -37.88
N SER A 722 13.44 36.18 -38.80
CA SER A 722 14.78 35.65 -39.18
C SER A 722 15.50 34.79 -38.14
N THR A 723 16.18 33.68 -38.42
CA THR A 723 16.77 33.06 -39.63
C THR A 723 17.32 31.71 -39.15
N SER A 724 17.02 30.58 -39.80
CA SER A 724 17.80 29.91 -40.85
C SER A 724 18.96 29.01 -40.37
N ASP A 725 18.99 27.83 -40.99
CA ASP A 725 20.15 27.05 -41.43
C ASP A 725 20.80 25.96 -40.54
N THR A 726 20.38 24.73 -40.86
CA THR A 726 21.19 23.56 -41.29
C THR A 726 22.48 23.21 -40.53
N LYS A 727 22.54 21.97 -40.01
CA LYS A 727 23.75 21.14 -40.18
C LYS A 727 23.56 19.63 -39.94
N VAL A 728 23.88 18.90 -41.01
CA VAL A 728 24.22 17.48 -41.13
C VAL A 728 25.25 17.08 -40.05
N LEU A 729 24.98 16.00 -39.30
CA LEU A 729 25.89 15.47 -38.27
C LEU A 729 26.14 13.97 -38.45
N LYS A 730 27.43 13.63 -38.39
CA LYS A 730 28.05 12.32 -38.56
C LYS A 730 27.53 11.30 -37.54
N SER A 731 27.45 10.03 -37.96
CA SER A 731 27.21 8.85 -37.14
C SER A 731 28.09 8.87 -35.89
N GLN A 732 27.50 9.26 -34.77
CA GLN A 732 28.11 9.21 -33.46
C GLN A 732 27.90 7.79 -32.93
N GLY A 733 28.97 7.15 -32.47
CA GLY A 733 28.91 5.88 -31.78
C GLY A 733 29.06 6.16 -30.29
N PHE A 734 28.14 5.64 -29.47
CA PHE A 734 28.22 5.72 -28.02
C PHE A 734 28.53 4.35 -27.46
N VAL A 735 29.47 4.27 -26.53
CA VAL A 735 29.75 3.05 -25.77
C VAL A 735 29.08 3.16 -24.40
N VAL A 736 28.26 2.17 -24.04
CA VAL A 736 27.62 2.08 -22.73
C VAL A 736 28.29 0.96 -21.95
N SER A 737 28.79 1.26 -20.75
CA SER A 737 29.37 0.26 -19.86
C SER A 737 29.00 0.58 -18.42
N GLN A 738 28.25 -0.33 -17.78
CA GLN A 738 27.84 -0.18 -16.37
C GLN A 738 29.03 0.04 -15.41
N GLN A 739 30.20 -0.55 -15.69
CA GLN A 739 31.41 -0.40 -14.88
C GLN A 739 32.17 0.93 -15.13
N GLY A 740 31.61 1.84 -15.95
CA GLY A 740 32.17 3.18 -16.19
C GLY A 740 33.30 3.26 -17.23
N GLN A 741 33.50 2.23 -18.06
CA GLN A 741 34.54 2.21 -19.10
C GLN A 741 34.06 2.70 -20.49
N GLY A 742 32.82 3.18 -20.60
CA GLY A 742 32.22 3.72 -21.84
C GLY A 742 31.88 5.21 -21.73
N ASP A 743 31.29 5.77 -22.77
CA ASP A 743 30.79 7.16 -22.81
C ASP A 743 29.65 7.39 -21.82
N TYR A 744 28.85 6.35 -21.55
CA TYR A 744 27.72 6.39 -20.62
C TYR A 744 27.69 5.15 -19.73
N THR A 745 27.11 5.29 -18.53
CA THR A 745 26.90 4.16 -17.59
C THR A 745 25.54 3.50 -17.75
N THR A 746 24.58 4.15 -18.42
CA THR A 746 23.24 3.62 -18.70
C THR A 746 22.87 3.82 -20.17
N ILE A 747 22.03 2.93 -20.69
CA ILE A 747 21.56 2.98 -22.07
C ILE A 747 20.56 4.12 -22.23
N SER A 748 19.72 4.39 -21.22
CA SER A 748 18.75 5.51 -21.28
C SER A 748 19.43 6.87 -21.40
N GLU A 749 20.58 7.06 -20.75
CA GLU A 749 21.34 8.31 -20.86
C GLU A 749 21.97 8.46 -22.25
N ALA A 750 22.50 7.37 -22.81
CA ALA A 750 22.97 7.34 -24.19
C ALA A 750 21.83 7.64 -25.17
N LEU A 751 20.65 7.03 -25.00
CA LEU A 751 19.46 7.28 -25.82
C LEU A 751 19.01 8.74 -25.73
N LYS A 752 19.01 9.34 -24.54
CA LYS A 752 18.62 10.74 -24.35
C LYS A 752 19.54 11.69 -25.12
N ASN A 753 20.85 11.43 -25.10
CA ASN A 753 21.86 12.25 -25.77
C ASN A 753 22.09 11.87 -27.24
N ALA A 754 21.56 10.73 -27.70
CA ALA A 754 21.70 10.26 -29.07
C ALA A 754 20.95 11.17 -30.05
N ALA A 755 21.58 11.46 -31.18
CA ALA A 755 20.88 11.98 -32.35
C ALA A 755 20.21 10.82 -33.11
N PRO A 756 19.19 11.06 -33.95
CA PRO A 756 18.66 10.03 -34.84
C PRO A 756 19.79 9.41 -35.72
N GLY A 757 19.80 8.10 -35.85
CA GLY A 757 20.83 7.30 -36.54
C GLY A 757 22.08 6.99 -35.72
N THR A 758 22.11 7.32 -34.42
CA THR A 758 23.24 6.99 -33.53
C THR A 758 23.28 5.49 -33.26
N ARG A 759 24.49 4.93 -33.24
CA ARG A 759 24.75 3.56 -32.79
C ARG A 759 25.20 3.57 -31.33
N ILE A 760 24.61 2.72 -30.52
CA ILE A 760 24.88 2.56 -29.09
C ILE A 760 25.40 1.14 -28.88
N ASP A 761 26.70 1.01 -28.64
CA ASP A 761 27.37 -0.25 -28.32
C ASP A 761 27.29 -0.49 -26.81
N VAL A 762 26.59 -1.54 -26.38
CA VAL A 762 26.34 -1.85 -24.97
C VAL A 762 27.25 -2.98 -24.52
N HIS A 763 28.10 -2.74 -23.52
CA HIS A 763 28.97 -3.74 -22.93
C HIS A 763 28.23 -4.60 -21.89
N PRO A 764 28.75 -5.81 -21.57
CA PRO A 764 28.26 -6.66 -20.49
C PRO A 764 27.96 -5.90 -19.19
N GLY A 765 26.75 -6.12 -18.65
CA GLY A 765 26.20 -5.45 -17.49
C GLY A 765 24.71 -5.73 -17.34
N VAL A 766 24.18 -5.44 -16.14
CA VAL A 766 22.75 -5.53 -15.83
C VAL A 766 22.18 -4.12 -15.73
N TYR A 767 21.48 -3.69 -16.77
CA TYR A 767 20.90 -2.36 -16.94
C TYR A 767 19.45 -2.36 -16.46
N ARG A 768 19.22 -1.82 -15.27
CA ARG A 768 17.88 -1.73 -14.65
C ARG A 768 17.14 -0.47 -15.11
N GLU A 769 16.55 -0.50 -16.29
CA GLU A 769 15.94 0.65 -16.94
C GLU A 769 14.91 0.29 -18.01
N SER A 770 14.18 1.29 -18.52
CA SER A 770 13.21 1.15 -19.61
C SER A 770 13.65 2.00 -20.80
N LEU A 771 13.81 1.36 -21.95
CA LEU A 771 14.33 1.98 -23.16
C LEU A 771 13.18 2.51 -24.02
N ILE A 772 13.02 3.83 -24.03
CA ILE A 772 12.05 4.52 -24.88
C ILE A 772 12.73 4.89 -26.19
N LEU A 773 12.34 4.24 -27.29
CA LEU A 773 12.87 4.48 -28.62
C LEU A 773 12.01 5.55 -29.30
N ASP A 774 12.25 6.81 -28.98
CA ASP A 774 11.54 7.98 -29.55
C ASP A 774 12.21 8.54 -30.83
N LYS A 775 13.44 8.11 -31.11
CA LYS A 775 14.24 8.47 -32.27
C LYS A 775 14.87 7.21 -32.88
N SER A 776 15.17 7.26 -34.18
CA SER A 776 15.79 6.12 -34.86
C SER A 776 17.21 5.89 -34.32
N VAL A 777 17.51 4.68 -33.87
CA VAL A 777 18.80 4.31 -33.25
C VAL A 777 19.11 2.84 -33.51
N GLU A 778 20.39 2.50 -33.40
CA GLU A 778 20.87 1.12 -33.38
C GLU A 778 21.45 0.83 -31.99
N ILE A 779 20.92 -0.15 -31.28
CA ILE A 779 21.46 -0.61 -29.99
C ILE A 779 22.06 -2.00 -30.20
N ILE A 780 23.36 -2.14 -29.93
CA ILE A 780 24.11 -3.36 -30.24
C ILE A 780 24.86 -3.84 -29.00
N GLY A 781 24.55 -5.03 -28.53
CA GLY A 781 25.30 -5.71 -27.49
C GLY A 781 26.69 -6.12 -27.98
N SER A 782 27.73 -5.71 -27.26
CA SER A 782 29.14 -6.02 -27.55
C SER A 782 29.64 -7.07 -26.55
N GLY A 783 29.21 -8.32 -26.72
CA GLY A 783 29.56 -9.43 -25.83
C GLY A 783 28.63 -10.62 -25.99
N GLU A 784 28.71 -11.56 -25.04
CA GLU A 784 27.73 -12.66 -24.92
C GLU A 784 26.37 -12.07 -24.49
N VAL A 785 25.30 -12.49 -25.16
CA VAL A 785 23.94 -11.91 -25.00
C VAL A 785 23.43 -11.99 -23.55
N ASP A 786 23.66 -13.14 -22.90
CA ASP A 786 23.28 -13.46 -21.52
C ASP A 786 23.93 -12.55 -20.47
N ARG A 787 25.03 -11.86 -20.84
CA ARG A 787 25.71 -10.91 -19.96
C ARG A 787 25.28 -9.47 -20.17
N ILE A 788 24.41 -9.17 -21.13
CA ILE A 788 23.93 -7.82 -21.42
C ILE A 788 22.43 -7.78 -21.18
N VAL A 789 22.06 -7.64 -19.91
CA VAL A 789 20.67 -7.76 -19.45
C VAL A 789 20.06 -6.38 -19.26
N VAL A 790 18.94 -6.11 -19.92
CA VAL A 790 18.07 -4.97 -19.65
C VAL A 790 16.88 -5.48 -18.84
N GLU A 791 16.80 -5.06 -17.58
CA GLU A 791 15.77 -5.51 -16.63
C GLU A 791 14.83 -4.34 -16.30
N SER A 792 13.52 -4.53 -16.47
CA SER A 792 12.51 -3.52 -16.14
C SER A 792 11.42 -4.09 -15.24
N ILE A 793 11.11 -3.38 -14.16
CA ILE A 793 10.12 -3.82 -13.15
C ILE A 793 8.75 -3.15 -13.39
N ASN A 794 8.73 -1.85 -13.66
CA ASN A 794 7.48 -1.04 -13.69
C ASN A 794 7.14 -0.49 -15.09
N SER A 795 7.75 -1.05 -16.14
CA SER A 795 7.49 -0.66 -17.53
C SER A 795 7.95 -1.76 -18.49
N ASN A 796 7.73 -1.57 -19.79
CA ASN A 796 8.33 -2.43 -20.81
C ASN A 796 9.85 -2.22 -20.84
N CYS A 797 10.64 -3.25 -21.10
CA CYS A 797 12.08 -3.09 -21.34
C CYS A 797 12.33 -2.21 -22.57
N ILE A 798 11.51 -2.37 -23.60
CA ILE A 798 11.53 -1.54 -24.80
C ILE A 798 10.12 -1.03 -25.10
N LYS A 799 10.02 0.28 -25.34
CA LYS A 799 8.82 0.92 -25.86
C LYS A 799 9.14 1.63 -27.18
N MET A 800 8.56 1.12 -28.26
CA MET A 800 8.77 1.68 -29.60
C MET A 800 7.83 2.88 -29.85
N ALA A 801 8.41 4.05 -30.12
CA ALA A 801 7.68 5.29 -30.39
C ALA A 801 8.18 6.07 -31.63
N THR A 802 9.18 5.54 -32.34
CA THR A 802 9.77 6.11 -33.54
C THR A 802 9.36 5.34 -34.80
N ASP A 803 9.85 5.74 -35.96
CA ASP A 803 9.46 5.11 -37.24
C ASP A 803 10.35 3.91 -37.59
N SER A 804 11.59 3.86 -37.10
CA SER A 804 12.48 2.69 -37.26
C SER A 804 13.52 2.61 -36.14
N ALA A 805 13.86 1.40 -35.68
CA ALA A 805 14.96 1.17 -34.75
C ALA A 805 15.49 -0.27 -34.87
N LEU A 806 16.75 -0.48 -34.48
CA LEU A 806 17.40 -1.79 -34.42
C LEU A 806 17.89 -2.06 -33.00
N VAL A 807 17.63 -3.26 -32.51
CA VAL A 807 18.09 -3.74 -31.21
C VAL A 807 18.66 -5.13 -31.42
N ARG A 808 19.94 -5.31 -31.12
CA ARG A 808 20.66 -6.57 -31.34
C ARG A 808 21.48 -7.01 -30.15
N GLY A 809 21.48 -8.31 -29.83
CA GLY A 809 22.44 -8.89 -28.89
C GLY A 809 22.18 -8.53 -27.43
N LEU A 810 20.91 -8.42 -27.03
CA LEU A 810 20.50 -8.04 -25.68
C LEU A 810 19.57 -9.09 -25.07
N THR A 811 19.73 -9.34 -23.78
CA THR A 811 18.72 -10.02 -22.96
C THR A 811 17.76 -8.98 -22.40
N LEU A 812 16.47 -9.13 -22.64
CA LEU A 812 15.41 -8.22 -22.22
C LEU A 812 14.48 -8.96 -21.23
N SER A 813 14.44 -8.53 -19.98
CA SER A 813 13.65 -9.20 -18.93
C SER A 813 12.71 -8.21 -18.25
N ALA A 814 11.43 -8.31 -18.58
CA ALA A 814 10.39 -7.56 -17.87
C ALA A 814 9.90 -8.39 -16.67
N THR A 815 10.11 -7.88 -15.45
CA THR A 815 9.79 -8.60 -14.21
C THR A 815 8.47 -8.17 -13.56
N GLY A 816 7.78 -7.19 -14.14
CA GLY A 816 6.44 -6.77 -13.69
C GLY A 816 5.37 -6.87 -14.77
N LYS A 817 4.24 -6.18 -14.55
CA LYS A 817 3.00 -6.32 -15.36
C LYS A 817 3.04 -5.57 -16.69
N TYR A 818 4.00 -5.91 -17.55
CA TYR A 818 4.23 -5.23 -18.83
C TYR A 818 4.68 -6.22 -19.91
N TYR A 819 4.62 -5.82 -21.17
CA TYR A 819 5.30 -6.57 -22.24
C TYR A 819 6.82 -6.38 -22.05
N ALA A 820 7.65 -7.34 -22.44
CA ALA A 820 9.09 -7.07 -22.52
C ALA A 820 9.37 -6.04 -23.62
N VAL A 821 8.68 -6.17 -24.75
CA VAL A 821 8.73 -5.22 -25.87
C VAL A 821 7.33 -4.82 -26.31
N ASP A 822 7.03 -3.52 -26.29
CA ASP A 822 5.75 -2.94 -26.72
C ASP A 822 5.94 -2.11 -28.01
N ILE A 823 5.31 -2.57 -29.10
CA ILE A 823 5.43 -2.01 -30.44
C ILE A 823 4.08 -1.48 -30.89
N ARG A 824 3.94 -0.15 -30.87
CA ARG A 824 2.68 0.55 -31.23
C ARG A 824 2.72 1.24 -32.59
N LYS A 825 3.93 1.52 -33.09
CA LYS A 825 4.18 2.18 -34.39
C LYS A 825 5.61 1.94 -34.87
N GLY A 826 5.84 2.12 -36.16
CA GLY A 826 7.16 2.04 -36.78
C GLY A 826 7.63 0.61 -36.99
N GLU A 827 8.85 0.48 -37.53
CA GLU A 827 9.51 -0.79 -37.79
C GLU A 827 10.62 -1.04 -36.76
N LEU A 828 10.39 -1.99 -35.83
CA LEU A 828 11.43 -2.43 -34.90
C LEU A 828 12.03 -3.75 -35.37
N ILE A 829 13.36 -3.77 -35.50
CA ILE A 829 14.13 -4.99 -35.76
C ILE A 829 14.74 -5.48 -34.46
N LEU A 830 14.37 -6.69 -34.04
CA LEU A 830 14.96 -7.41 -32.90
C LEU A 830 15.79 -8.56 -33.46
N GLU A 831 17.08 -8.59 -33.14
CA GLU A 831 17.99 -9.59 -33.71
C GLU A 831 18.95 -10.16 -32.66
N ASP A 832 19.16 -11.48 -32.64
CA ASP A 832 20.08 -12.11 -31.67
C ASP A 832 19.76 -11.73 -30.21
N CYS A 833 18.47 -11.56 -29.88
CA CYS A 833 18.01 -11.18 -28.54
C CYS A 833 17.44 -12.38 -27.77
N ASP A 834 17.47 -12.29 -26.45
CA ASP A 834 16.79 -13.20 -25.52
C ASP A 834 15.74 -12.38 -24.76
N ILE A 835 14.47 -12.77 -24.79
CA ILE A 835 13.37 -11.93 -24.34
C ILE A 835 12.43 -12.74 -23.44
N THR A 836 12.19 -12.22 -22.24
CA THR A 836 11.32 -12.83 -21.20
C THR A 836 10.40 -11.79 -20.55
N SER A 837 9.22 -12.23 -20.10
CA SER A 837 8.21 -11.37 -19.46
C SER A 837 7.47 -12.10 -18.33
N ALA A 838 7.43 -11.51 -17.14
CA ALA A 838 6.82 -12.11 -15.97
C ALA A 838 5.27 -11.99 -15.87
N ASP A 839 4.61 -11.31 -16.81
CA ASP A 839 3.13 -11.22 -16.80
C ASP A 839 2.54 -11.12 -18.22
N TYR A 840 2.64 -10.00 -18.94
CA TYR A 840 2.02 -9.93 -20.28
C TYR A 840 2.76 -10.77 -21.32
N SER A 841 2.21 -10.82 -22.54
CA SER A 841 2.91 -11.42 -23.68
C SER A 841 4.33 -10.87 -23.79
N VAL A 842 5.28 -11.69 -24.20
CA VAL A 842 6.68 -11.27 -24.20
C VAL A 842 6.88 -10.11 -25.18
N VAL A 843 6.31 -10.22 -26.39
CA VAL A 843 6.32 -9.15 -27.39
C VAL A 843 4.89 -8.79 -27.81
N GLY A 844 4.52 -7.52 -27.66
CA GLY A 844 3.22 -6.98 -28.10
C GLY A 844 3.36 -6.09 -29.33
N ILE A 845 2.61 -6.40 -30.39
CA ILE A 845 2.62 -5.68 -31.68
C ILE A 845 1.19 -5.23 -31.99
N CYS A 846 0.86 -4.00 -31.61
CA CYS A 846 -0.52 -3.52 -31.59
C CYS A 846 -0.64 -2.14 -32.26
N GLY A 847 -1.24 -2.10 -33.45
CA GLY A 847 -1.58 -0.86 -34.15
C GLY A 847 -1.35 -0.93 -35.66
N PRO A 848 -2.04 -0.09 -36.46
CA PRO A 848 -2.03 -0.19 -37.92
C PRO A 848 -0.66 0.12 -38.57
N ASP A 849 0.15 0.91 -37.87
CA ASP A 849 1.49 1.30 -38.29
C ASP A 849 2.59 0.53 -37.55
N ALA A 850 2.23 -0.45 -36.70
CA ALA A 850 3.18 -1.31 -36.00
C ALA A 850 3.68 -2.40 -36.96
N ASN A 851 4.96 -2.37 -37.30
CA ASN A 851 5.62 -3.42 -38.05
C ASN A 851 6.85 -3.88 -37.25
N SER A 852 7.14 -5.16 -37.26
CA SER A 852 8.36 -5.65 -36.61
C SER A 852 8.96 -6.83 -37.34
N THR A 853 10.28 -6.93 -37.24
CA THR A 853 11.05 -8.08 -37.71
C THR A 853 11.81 -8.65 -36.53
N LEU A 854 11.47 -9.88 -36.14
CA LEU A 854 12.18 -10.63 -35.11
C LEU A 854 13.03 -11.68 -35.80
N ARG A 855 14.34 -11.71 -35.51
CA ARG A 855 15.26 -12.62 -36.17
C ARG A 855 16.27 -13.25 -35.23
N ARG A 856 16.54 -14.56 -35.36
CA ARG A 856 17.56 -15.28 -34.55
C ARG A 856 17.44 -15.00 -33.05
N SER A 857 16.22 -14.80 -32.57
CA SER A 857 15.94 -14.39 -31.19
C SER A 857 15.20 -15.49 -30.46
N GLN A 858 15.34 -15.49 -29.14
CA GLN A 858 14.64 -16.38 -28.23
C GLN A 858 13.56 -15.58 -27.50
N ILE A 859 12.32 -16.08 -27.55
CA ILE A 859 11.15 -15.46 -26.91
C ILE A 859 10.52 -16.53 -26.03
N HIS A 860 10.73 -16.43 -24.72
CA HIS A 860 10.35 -17.52 -23.83
C HIS A 860 9.99 -17.07 -22.43
N ASP A 861 9.54 -18.03 -21.63
CA ASP A 861 9.18 -17.88 -20.23
C ASP A 861 8.21 -16.70 -19.99
N GLY A 862 7.33 -16.45 -20.96
CA GLY A 862 6.23 -15.50 -20.87
C GLY A 862 5.02 -16.11 -20.18
N VAL A 863 4.30 -15.35 -19.36
CA VAL A 863 3.07 -15.88 -18.72
C VAL A 863 1.88 -15.96 -19.70
N TRP A 864 1.82 -15.08 -20.71
CA TRP A 864 0.82 -15.14 -21.80
C TRP A 864 1.48 -15.59 -23.11
N ASN A 865 1.09 -15.03 -24.25
CA ASN A 865 1.66 -15.42 -25.54
C ASN A 865 3.15 -15.04 -25.64
N GLY A 866 3.95 -15.80 -26.38
CA GLY A 866 5.29 -15.35 -26.76
C GLY A 866 5.22 -14.06 -27.57
N ILE A 867 4.44 -14.08 -28.66
CA ILE A 867 4.18 -12.89 -29.48
C ILE A 867 2.68 -12.67 -29.62
N PHE A 868 2.22 -11.44 -29.42
CA PHE A 868 0.82 -11.06 -29.62
C PHE A 868 0.69 -9.95 -30.65
N ILE A 869 -0.15 -10.16 -31.66
CA ILE A 869 -0.38 -9.25 -32.78
C ILE A 869 -1.86 -8.87 -32.84
N SER A 870 -2.15 -7.59 -32.74
CA SER A 870 -3.52 -7.06 -32.81
C SER A 870 -3.62 -5.74 -33.57
N ASP A 871 -4.85 -5.31 -33.84
CA ASP A 871 -5.18 -3.98 -34.37
C ASP A 871 -4.47 -3.63 -35.68
N ASN A 872 -4.43 -4.58 -36.61
CA ASN A 872 -3.72 -4.49 -37.90
C ASN A 872 -2.18 -4.43 -37.82
N GLY A 873 -1.60 -4.77 -36.67
CA GLY A 873 -0.15 -4.92 -36.51
C GLY A 873 0.44 -5.99 -37.42
N LYS A 874 1.72 -5.84 -37.78
CA LYS A 874 2.43 -6.77 -38.66
C LYS A 874 3.72 -7.28 -38.04
N ALA A 875 3.97 -8.56 -38.17
CA ALA A 875 5.22 -9.18 -37.72
C ALA A 875 5.79 -10.10 -38.79
N THR A 876 7.10 -10.03 -38.96
CA THR A 876 7.91 -11.04 -39.66
C THR A 876 8.83 -11.69 -38.64
N VAL A 877 8.75 -13.00 -38.48
CA VAL A 877 9.52 -13.76 -37.49
C VAL A 877 10.35 -14.79 -38.25
N GLU A 878 11.68 -14.69 -38.17
CA GLU A 878 12.58 -15.57 -38.93
C GLU A 878 13.68 -16.16 -38.07
N ASP A 879 13.94 -17.46 -38.19
CA ASP A 879 15.05 -18.12 -37.49
C ASP A 879 14.97 -17.96 -35.95
N CYS A 880 13.77 -17.75 -35.38
CA CYS A 880 13.56 -17.54 -33.94
C CYS A 880 13.16 -18.84 -33.22
N SER A 881 13.42 -18.88 -31.91
CA SER A 881 12.90 -19.91 -31.01
C SER A 881 11.87 -19.28 -30.05
N ILE A 882 10.64 -19.78 -30.05
CA ILE A 882 9.54 -19.27 -29.23
C ILE A 882 9.01 -20.42 -28.38
N PHE A 883 9.30 -20.40 -27.08
CA PHE A 883 9.09 -21.58 -26.24
C PHE A 883 8.76 -21.27 -24.79
N ASN A 884 8.22 -22.24 -24.06
CA ASN A 884 7.89 -22.11 -22.63
C ASN A 884 7.00 -20.91 -22.28
N ASN A 885 6.09 -20.50 -23.18
CA ASN A 885 5.12 -19.45 -22.88
C ASN A 885 3.83 -20.08 -22.31
N GLY A 886 3.24 -19.47 -21.27
CA GLY A 886 2.05 -19.94 -20.54
C GLY A 886 0.72 -19.81 -21.28
N SER A 887 0.76 -19.44 -22.57
CA SER A 887 -0.39 -19.44 -23.46
C SER A 887 0.08 -19.80 -24.87
N LEU A 888 -0.27 -19.02 -25.90
CA LEU A 888 0.10 -19.33 -27.28
C LEU A 888 1.58 -19.04 -27.56
N GLY A 889 2.18 -19.76 -28.51
CA GLY A 889 3.46 -19.31 -29.08
C GLY A 889 3.31 -17.94 -29.75
N ILE A 890 2.36 -17.83 -30.70
CA ILE A 890 1.98 -16.57 -31.34
C ILE A 890 0.46 -16.45 -31.45
N GLY A 891 -0.11 -15.36 -30.93
CA GLY A 891 -1.51 -15.01 -31.11
C GLY A 891 -1.71 -13.88 -32.13
N VAL A 892 -2.55 -14.10 -33.14
CA VAL A 892 -2.88 -13.12 -34.19
C VAL A 892 -4.38 -12.83 -34.17
N GLY A 893 -4.77 -11.57 -33.96
CA GLY A 893 -6.18 -11.19 -33.97
C GLY A 893 -6.43 -9.78 -34.49
N LEU A 894 -7.71 -9.40 -34.62
CA LEU A 894 -8.14 -8.02 -34.95
C LEU A 894 -7.44 -7.43 -36.18
N GLY A 895 -7.38 -8.19 -37.28
CA GLY A 895 -6.74 -7.74 -38.53
C GLY A 895 -5.22 -7.90 -38.59
N GLY A 896 -4.60 -8.48 -37.56
CA GLY A 896 -3.15 -8.69 -37.47
C GLY A 896 -2.60 -9.56 -38.60
N LYS A 897 -1.34 -9.30 -39.00
CA LYS A 897 -0.66 -10.01 -40.10
C LYS A 897 0.67 -10.59 -39.64
N LEU A 898 0.83 -11.89 -39.81
CA LEU A 898 1.99 -12.63 -39.39
C LEU A 898 2.66 -13.33 -40.58
N ILE A 899 3.98 -13.23 -40.65
CA ILE A 899 4.83 -14.05 -41.50
C ILE A 899 5.85 -14.75 -40.60
N VAL A 900 5.93 -16.08 -40.65
CA VAL A 900 6.90 -16.88 -39.90
C VAL A 900 7.70 -17.74 -40.86
N ARG A 901 9.03 -17.79 -40.71
CA ARG A 901 9.91 -18.64 -41.52
C ARG A 901 11.03 -19.27 -40.71
N ARG A 902 11.28 -20.58 -40.90
CA ARG A 902 12.45 -21.26 -40.30
C ARG A 902 12.54 -21.08 -38.78
N CYS A 903 11.40 -20.95 -38.12
CA CYS A 903 11.34 -20.80 -36.67
C CYS A 903 11.12 -22.16 -36.01
N ARG A 904 11.35 -22.18 -34.70
CA ARG A 904 10.89 -23.24 -33.80
C ARG A 904 9.95 -22.61 -32.78
N ILE A 905 8.70 -23.04 -32.77
CA ILE A 905 7.68 -22.60 -31.84
C ILE A 905 7.19 -23.85 -31.13
N ASN A 906 7.69 -24.12 -29.93
CA ASN A 906 7.48 -25.39 -29.24
C ASN A 906 7.42 -25.20 -27.72
N GLY A 907 6.90 -26.18 -26.98
CA GLY A 907 6.86 -26.13 -25.52
C GLY A 907 5.99 -25.01 -24.93
N ASN A 908 5.05 -24.46 -25.69
CA ASN A 908 4.08 -23.48 -25.18
C ASN A 908 2.84 -24.21 -24.63
N GLU A 909 2.19 -23.64 -23.60
CA GLU A 909 1.01 -24.27 -22.95
C GLU A 909 -0.26 -24.24 -23.82
N GLY A 910 -0.35 -23.33 -24.79
CA GLY A 910 -1.42 -23.23 -25.78
C GLY A 910 -1.01 -23.77 -27.16
N GLU A 911 -1.71 -23.35 -28.21
CA GLU A 911 -1.32 -23.67 -29.59
C GLU A 911 -0.05 -22.90 -30.01
N ALA A 912 0.72 -23.47 -30.95
CA ALA A 912 1.90 -22.80 -31.50
C ALA A 912 1.52 -21.45 -32.12
N ILE A 913 0.49 -21.44 -32.96
CA ILE A 913 -0.05 -20.24 -33.58
C ILE A 913 -1.58 -20.26 -33.56
N ALA A 914 -2.20 -19.24 -32.98
CA ALA A 914 -3.64 -19.03 -33.08
C ALA A 914 -3.98 -17.80 -33.94
N VAL A 915 -4.89 -17.98 -34.89
CA VAL A 915 -5.41 -16.92 -35.76
C VAL A 915 -6.89 -16.71 -35.50
N TYR A 916 -7.21 -15.53 -34.96
CA TYR A 916 -8.55 -15.08 -34.63
C TYR A 916 -9.10 -14.12 -35.69
N LYS A 917 -10.27 -13.53 -35.42
CA LYS A 917 -11.06 -12.70 -36.32
C LYS A 917 -10.23 -11.73 -37.18
N ASP A 918 -10.36 -11.88 -38.50
CA ASP A 918 -9.72 -11.10 -39.55
C ASP A 918 -8.17 -11.17 -39.56
N GLY A 919 -7.58 -12.05 -38.75
CA GLY A 919 -6.14 -12.30 -38.70
C GLY A 919 -5.65 -13.10 -39.91
N ILE A 920 -4.41 -12.82 -40.32
CA ILE A 920 -3.76 -13.51 -41.45
C ILE A 920 -2.39 -13.99 -41.02
N ALA A 921 -2.11 -15.28 -41.16
CA ALA A 921 -0.79 -15.86 -40.92
C ALA A 921 -0.28 -16.60 -42.17
N THR A 922 0.99 -16.37 -42.52
CA THR A 922 1.75 -17.18 -43.47
C THR A 922 2.93 -17.80 -42.75
N VAL A 923 3.03 -19.12 -42.77
CA VAL A 923 4.03 -19.84 -41.98
C VAL A 923 4.71 -20.87 -42.86
N GLU A 924 6.03 -20.75 -42.97
CA GLU A 924 6.85 -21.54 -43.90
C GLU A 924 8.04 -22.19 -43.18
N ASP A 925 8.33 -23.45 -43.50
CA ASP A 925 9.51 -24.18 -43.04
C ASP A 925 9.74 -24.10 -41.52
N THR A 926 8.66 -24.09 -40.72
CA THR A 926 8.69 -23.85 -39.28
C THR A 926 8.34 -25.12 -38.50
N ASP A 927 9.05 -25.36 -37.41
CA ASP A 927 8.77 -26.43 -36.45
C ASP A 927 7.76 -25.91 -35.41
N LEU A 928 6.57 -26.50 -35.40
CA LEU A 928 5.44 -26.14 -34.54
C LEU A 928 5.09 -27.28 -33.57
N THR A 929 5.95 -28.27 -33.47
CA THR A 929 5.73 -29.47 -32.68
C THR A 929 5.90 -29.19 -31.19
N GLY A 930 5.33 -30.06 -30.34
CA GLY A 930 5.57 -29.99 -28.89
C GLY A 930 4.86 -28.84 -28.15
N ASN A 931 3.82 -28.23 -28.72
CA ASN A 931 2.94 -27.29 -28.02
C ASN A 931 1.72 -28.02 -27.47
N ALA A 932 1.28 -27.70 -26.24
CA ALA A 932 0.23 -28.47 -25.58
C ALA A 932 -1.17 -28.31 -26.22
N GLY A 933 -1.43 -27.17 -26.88
CA GLY A 933 -2.64 -26.99 -27.69
C GLY A 933 -2.55 -27.52 -29.13
N GLY A 934 -1.38 -27.98 -29.57
CA GLY A 934 -1.09 -28.37 -30.96
C GLY A 934 -0.56 -27.24 -31.84
N ALA A 935 -0.38 -27.49 -33.14
CA ALA A 935 0.25 -26.52 -34.05
C ALA A 935 -0.61 -25.27 -34.30
N TRP A 936 -1.94 -25.43 -34.45
CA TRP A 936 -2.80 -24.34 -34.92
C TRP A 936 -4.15 -24.26 -34.21
N ARG A 937 -4.62 -23.02 -34.02
CA ARG A 937 -6.03 -22.72 -33.80
C ARG A 937 -6.51 -21.65 -34.75
N ILE A 938 -7.52 -21.94 -35.55
CA ILE A 938 -8.09 -20.98 -36.51
C ILE A 938 -9.55 -20.76 -36.14
N ALA A 939 -9.89 -19.56 -35.65
CA ALA A 939 -11.27 -19.18 -35.32
C ALA A 939 -11.95 -18.48 -36.51
N ASP A 940 -13.25 -18.19 -36.39
CA ASP A 940 -14.06 -17.61 -37.47
C ASP A 940 -13.42 -16.35 -38.09
N ASN A 941 -13.33 -16.34 -39.43
CA ASN A 941 -12.64 -15.33 -40.26
C ASN A 941 -11.12 -15.20 -40.06
N GLY A 942 -10.45 -16.20 -39.47
CA GLY A 942 -8.99 -16.32 -39.51
C GLY A 942 -8.50 -16.97 -40.79
N TYR A 943 -7.38 -16.50 -41.34
CA TYR A 943 -6.75 -17.07 -42.54
C TYR A 943 -5.33 -17.52 -42.26
N LEU A 944 -5.03 -18.77 -42.58
CA LEU A 944 -3.71 -19.35 -42.42
C LEU A 944 -3.23 -19.98 -43.73
N ARG A 945 -1.96 -19.74 -44.08
CA ARG A 945 -1.25 -20.40 -45.18
C ARG A 945 0.01 -21.05 -44.65
N GLY A 946 0.01 -22.37 -44.54
CA GLY A 946 1.17 -23.19 -44.16
C GLY A 946 1.89 -23.79 -45.36
N LYS A 947 3.22 -23.91 -45.32
CA LYS A 947 4.02 -24.66 -46.30
C LYS A 947 5.31 -25.20 -45.65
N GLY A 948 5.55 -26.51 -45.76
CA GLY A 948 6.81 -27.10 -45.29
C GLY A 948 7.00 -27.10 -43.76
N ASN A 949 5.93 -26.88 -43.00
CA ASN A 949 5.98 -26.88 -41.55
C ASN A 949 5.99 -28.31 -40.98
N GLN A 950 6.60 -28.48 -39.83
CA GLN A 950 6.43 -29.67 -38.98
C GLN A 950 5.36 -29.36 -37.94
N GLU A 951 4.30 -30.16 -37.88
CA GLU A 951 3.07 -29.89 -37.11
C GLU A 951 2.76 -31.00 -36.11
#